data_AF-A0A2E6TY52-F1
#
_entry.id   AF-A0A2E6TY52-F1
#
_cell.length_a   1.000
_cell.length_b   1.000
_cell.length_c   1.000
_cell.angle_alpha   90.00
_cell.angle_beta   90.00
_cell.angle_gamma   90.00
#
_symmetry.space_group_name_H-M   'P 1'
#
loop_
_entity.id
_entity.type
_entity.pdbx_description
1 polymer ?
#
loop_
_entity_poly.entity_id
_entity_poly.type
_entity_poly.pdbx_seq_one_letter_code
_entity_poly.pdbx_strand_id
1 'polypeptide(L)'
;MTDLDAGVRFGNLSKMKTLIRILCLIPFLLPTLHAAPDRLSSSEVPNRLGLALNEFAFSWKGKGQVAYRILVASAAPKLAAGVGDVWDSGVRRSERQTNILCRGRALQPGQAVWWKVRVWDEDGKASDWSEPASFKVPTRQVKLGKVARPTAVNGKPRFVPGRIGKAVHLGGAVISAVDYDGLRSAKGTTIAAWIKPDRLANGWQCIYRKEDGARRLLAIGQEGPFWGVWCGFVINGRYVEFGAPFDRNILGDGKWHHLAATFDGTALALFVDGKRIGSQPRRGALSSGNNASAFVGSFQGKGERFQGAIDDLRVYNRGLTPAEVAKLATADPKAVPNGLAAHWAFDESTANAATYTPEVIGNRVVLLGGSLIHGMEDHGYFEAAVTAHWPRHDLTFRNVGWPADDVFGTARGEFGSARNTRSWKPPGAEAGFGLTKMMKHIDEAKPTTLIVGYGAEAAFADTEAKMKDFQAGYTKLIQQLEAKGARLILLTPIPQKQWARTLPNAAPRNKRLQQAADFIMQLAAQRKHLGINLFADERGELSPYDYQDALRLSPKGYEQLSERLARGLGMTKPLDFQVGGEAGQLTIEAEAIHFGASVRTKQGLRFDLTLDRLPAVGSPFAAFSMVDGVELWHDGQRLASVDQKNAALTAGPDVQQAERLRQLIVEKNALYRHKLRPINEAYIFLFRRHEMGHLAKEMKDFDELVASKEEIIAKTRAPRPQRYELRVPEPWRAPRNYPDHEVPKNIPAPDPVAELKAITVPKGFKLNLFAANPMIQNPINLNWDSRGRAWVATSTTYPHIKPGNEPNDRIVILEDTNQDGVADKHTVFAEGLTVPHSVMPVKGGAYVCSTTEFIFLADADGDDKSESRRVIFSGFGNADVHHMIHGLRWAPWGDLHFTQSIYINTFVDTVHGPRRMNGSGIWRFRPDEERLDAYAVGMVNPWGFAFDRWGQSFGTDGAGGSGPHYVFPGAAFPTAVGAHRVLRGLIPGKPKNTAAEFVTGDHMPEHWRGSLLANDFRAN
;
A
#
# COMPACT_ATOMS: atom_id res chain seq x y z
N MET A 1 -1.72 -28.43 67.69
CA MET A 1 -3.03 -29.01 68.04
C MET A 1 -3.36 -29.98 66.91
N THR A 2 -3.00 -31.26 67.06
CA THR A 2 -3.86 -32.32 67.67
C THR A 2 -5.17 -32.42 66.87
N ASP A 3 -5.60 -33.53 66.32
CA ASP A 3 -5.24 -34.94 66.53
C ASP A 3 -6.24 -35.78 65.72
N LEU A 4 -5.94 -37.07 65.56
CA LEU A 4 -6.91 -38.19 65.57
C LEU A 4 -7.91 -38.32 64.39
N ASP A 5 -8.28 -39.51 63.90
CA ASP A 5 -7.84 -40.89 64.15
C ASP A 5 -8.50 -41.83 63.12
N ALA A 6 -7.96 -43.05 63.04
CA ALA A 6 -8.59 -44.36 62.78
C ALA A 6 -9.75 -44.49 61.76
N GLY A 7 -9.64 -45.34 60.74
CA GLY A 7 -9.87 -46.80 60.88
C GLY A 7 -11.15 -47.17 60.10
N VAL A 8 -11.45 -48.37 59.60
CA VAL A 8 -10.97 -49.75 59.69
C VAL A 8 -11.54 -50.50 58.46
N ARG A 9 -10.88 -51.59 58.09
CA ARG A 9 -11.14 -52.56 56.99
C ARG A 9 -12.42 -53.41 57.15
N PHE A 10 -12.62 -54.24 56.09
CA PHE A 10 -13.24 -55.59 55.98
C PHE A 10 -14.53 -55.57 55.15
N GLY A 11 -14.78 -56.44 54.17
CA GLY A 11 -14.18 -57.63 53.56
C GLY A 11 -15.14 -58.02 52.41
N ASN A 12 -15.15 -59.16 51.70
CA ASN A 12 -14.25 -60.27 51.37
C ASN A 12 -15.08 -61.13 50.38
N LEU A 13 -14.43 -61.94 49.53
CA LEU A 13 -14.96 -63.05 48.68
C LEU A 13 -15.87 -62.69 47.48
N SER A 14 -15.72 -63.14 46.22
CA SER A 14 -14.96 -64.15 45.45
C SER A 14 -15.94 -65.08 44.71
N LYS A 15 -15.65 -65.38 43.43
CA LYS A 15 -15.73 -66.70 42.74
C LYS A 15 -15.58 -66.46 41.21
N MET A 16 -14.87 -67.23 40.38
CA MET A 16 -13.91 -68.32 40.56
C MET A 16 -13.30 -68.66 39.17
N LYS A 17 -11.96 -68.74 39.09
CA LYS A 17 -11.04 -69.68 38.35
C LYS A 17 -11.33 -70.07 36.88
N THR A 18 -10.36 -70.20 35.95
CA THR A 18 -9.08 -70.99 35.95
C THR A 18 -8.26 -70.56 34.69
N LEU A 19 -6.91 -70.49 34.57
CA LEU A 19 -5.91 -71.58 34.49
C LEU A 19 -4.43 -71.04 34.30
N ILE A 20 -3.50 -71.51 35.17
CA ILE A 20 -2.06 -71.93 35.03
C ILE A 20 -0.87 -70.98 34.59
N ARG A 21 0.09 -70.82 35.55
CA ARG A 21 1.60 -70.74 35.62
C ARG A 21 2.44 -70.16 34.44
N ILE A 22 3.51 -69.34 34.59
CA ILE A 22 4.85 -69.50 35.25
C ILE A 22 5.56 -68.12 35.44
N LEU A 23 6.50 -68.07 36.41
CA LEU A 23 7.50 -67.05 36.86
C LEU A 23 8.04 -65.94 35.92
N CYS A 24 8.47 -64.85 36.60
CA CYS A 24 9.64 -63.95 36.37
C CYS A 24 9.44 -62.49 35.91
N LEU A 25 10.11 -61.61 36.67
CA LEU A 25 10.58 -60.24 36.42
C LEU A 25 9.56 -59.08 36.38
N ILE A 26 9.74 -58.20 37.37
CA ILE A 26 9.26 -56.81 37.45
C ILE A 26 9.65 -56.05 36.16
N PRO A 27 8.71 -55.45 35.42
CA PRO A 27 9.04 -54.33 34.58
C PRO A 27 8.81 -53.04 35.39
N PHE A 28 9.86 -52.22 35.45
CA PHE A 28 9.69 -50.78 35.61
C PHE A 28 8.55 -50.31 34.70
N LEU A 29 7.56 -49.62 35.27
CA LEU A 29 6.57 -48.85 34.51
C LEU A 29 7.32 -47.75 33.77
N LEU A 30 7.77 -48.07 32.55
CA LEU A 30 8.25 -47.09 31.57
C LEU A 30 7.12 -46.10 31.30
N PRO A 31 7.39 -44.79 31.20
CA PRO A 31 6.40 -43.84 30.75
C PRO A 31 5.98 -44.25 29.33
N THR A 32 4.69 -44.45 29.12
CA THR A 32 4.13 -44.70 27.79
C THR A 32 4.60 -43.58 26.85
N LEU A 33 5.45 -43.93 25.88
CA LEU A 33 5.78 -43.05 24.77
C LEU A 33 4.47 -42.81 23.99
N HIS A 34 4.09 -41.55 23.84
CA HIS A 34 3.02 -41.19 22.93
C HIS A 34 3.46 -41.54 21.51
N ALA A 35 2.69 -42.38 20.81
CA ALA A 35 3.01 -42.81 19.46
C ALA A 35 3.20 -41.61 18.52
N ALA A 36 4.23 -41.65 17.68
CA ALA A 36 4.51 -40.61 16.70
C ALA A 36 3.32 -40.47 15.72
N PRO A 37 3.04 -39.24 15.22
CA PRO A 37 2.01 -39.04 14.21
C PRO A 37 2.28 -39.87 12.95
N ASP A 38 1.23 -40.42 12.35
CA ASP A 38 1.32 -41.27 11.16
C ASP A 38 0.39 -40.80 10.03
N ARG A 39 0.36 -41.54 8.92
CA ARG A 39 -0.49 -41.27 7.73
C ARG A 39 -0.34 -39.85 7.19
N LEU A 40 0.91 -39.37 7.13
CA LEU A 40 1.24 -38.07 6.57
C LEU A 40 0.83 -38.00 5.09
N SER A 41 0.13 -36.94 4.72
CA SER A 41 -0.24 -36.63 3.34
C SER A 41 -0.14 -35.13 3.08
N SER A 42 0.21 -34.79 1.85
CA SER A 42 0.31 -33.41 1.37
C SER A 42 -0.55 -33.24 0.13
N SER A 43 -1.32 -32.16 0.06
CA SER A 43 -2.18 -31.83 -1.09
C SER A 43 -1.90 -30.40 -1.57
N GLU A 44 -1.98 -30.18 -2.87
CA GLU A 44 -1.89 -28.84 -3.45
C GLU A 44 -3.13 -28.03 -3.10
N VAL A 45 -2.95 -26.75 -2.72
CA VAL A 45 -4.06 -25.84 -2.44
C VAL A 45 -4.40 -25.06 -3.71
N PRO A 46 -5.60 -25.26 -4.29
CA PRO A 46 -6.01 -24.49 -5.45
C PRO A 46 -6.30 -23.05 -5.03
N ASN A 47 -5.85 -22.09 -5.84
CA ASN A 47 -6.26 -20.69 -5.72
C ASN A 47 -7.15 -20.31 -6.91
N ARG A 48 -8.26 -19.62 -6.64
CA ARG A 48 -9.23 -19.26 -7.68
C ARG A 48 -8.74 -18.17 -8.65
N LEU A 49 -7.68 -17.45 -8.26
CA LEU A 49 -6.95 -16.52 -9.12
C LEU A 49 -6.11 -17.24 -10.19
N GLY A 50 -5.89 -18.56 -10.08
CA GLY A 50 -5.09 -19.35 -11.03
C GLY A 50 -3.61 -18.99 -11.10
N LEU A 51 -3.10 -18.37 -10.04
CA LEU A 51 -1.69 -18.02 -9.89
C LEU A 51 -0.86 -19.27 -9.58
N ALA A 52 0.42 -19.24 -9.95
CA ALA A 52 1.37 -20.33 -9.68
C ALA A 52 2.02 -20.12 -8.31
N LEU A 53 1.20 -20.15 -7.24
CA LEU A 53 1.66 -19.95 -5.87
C LEU A 53 2.30 -21.21 -5.27
N ASN A 54 1.95 -22.38 -5.81
CA ASN A 54 2.45 -23.69 -5.37
C ASN A 54 2.28 -23.92 -3.86
N GLU A 55 1.11 -23.55 -3.34
CA GLU A 55 0.77 -23.77 -1.94
C GLU A 55 0.37 -25.23 -1.67
N PHE A 56 0.75 -25.73 -0.50
CA PHE A 56 0.44 -27.08 -0.06
C PHE A 56 -0.17 -27.08 1.33
N ALA A 57 -1.07 -28.02 1.57
CA ALA A 57 -1.62 -28.31 2.88
C ALA A 57 -1.17 -29.69 3.35
N PHE A 58 -0.98 -29.83 4.66
CA PHE A 58 -0.52 -31.05 5.31
C PHE A 58 -1.64 -31.67 6.14
N SER A 59 -1.71 -32.99 6.10
CA SER A 59 -2.62 -33.78 6.93
C SER A 59 -1.90 -34.98 7.53
N TRP A 60 -2.27 -35.37 8.74
CA TRP A 60 -1.70 -36.51 9.47
C TRP A 60 -2.75 -37.11 10.40
N LYS A 61 -2.37 -38.13 11.16
CA LYS A 61 -3.17 -38.68 12.25
C LYS A 61 -2.35 -38.70 13.54
N GLY A 62 -2.84 -38.02 14.57
CA GLY A 62 -2.27 -37.94 15.92
C GLY A 62 -3.31 -38.30 16.96
N LYS A 63 -2.96 -39.15 17.93
CA LYS A 63 -3.90 -39.57 18.99
C LYS A 63 -3.84 -38.58 20.16
N GLY A 64 -4.98 -38.07 20.61
CA GLY A 64 -5.07 -37.16 21.76
C GLY A 64 -4.40 -35.80 21.55
N GLN A 65 -4.26 -35.35 20.29
CA GLN A 65 -3.58 -34.09 19.97
C GLN A 65 -4.40 -32.87 20.40
N VAL A 66 -3.77 -31.95 21.12
CA VAL A 66 -4.26 -30.57 21.35
C VAL A 66 -3.33 -29.50 20.78
N ALA A 67 -2.10 -29.86 20.38
CA ALA A 67 -1.19 -28.97 19.67
C ALA A 67 -0.25 -29.72 18.71
N TYR A 68 0.30 -29.03 17.71
CA TYR A 68 1.23 -29.59 16.74
C TYR A 68 2.39 -28.64 16.39
N ARG A 69 3.46 -29.19 15.80
CA ARG A 69 4.54 -28.44 15.15
C ARG A 69 4.97 -29.16 13.88
N ILE A 70 4.98 -28.46 12.77
CA ILE A 70 5.39 -28.94 11.45
C ILE A 70 6.73 -28.30 11.08
N LEU A 71 7.67 -29.11 10.63
CA LEU A 71 8.88 -28.65 9.96
C LEU A 71 8.82 -29.03 8.49
N VAL A 72 9.11 -28.07 7.63
CA VAL A 72 9.20 -28.24 6.17
C VAL A 72 10.56 -27.75 5.70
N ALA A 73 11.25 -28.59 4.95
CA ALA A 73 12.60 -28.33 4.50
C ALA A 73 12.76 -28.52 2.98
N SER A 74 13.72 -27.78 2.42
CA SER A 74 14.12 -27.87 1.02
C SER A 74 15.03 -29.07 0.70
N ALA A 75 15.48 -29.80 1.73
CA ALA A 75 16.35 -30.96 1.60
C ALA A 75 16.19 -31.91 2.81
N ALA A 76 16.29 -33.22 2.58
CA ALA A 76 16.20 -34.22 3.65
C ALA A 76 17.23 -34.02 4.79
N PRO A 77 18.52 -33.70 4.52
CA PRO A 77 19.50 -33.49 5.60
C PRO A 77 19.16 -32.32 6.52
N LYS A 78 18.55 -31.25 5.98
CA LYS A 78 18.11 -30.10 6.79
C LYS A 78 16.99 -30.50 7.74
N LEU A 79 16.01 -31.27 7.25
CA LEU A 79 14.91 -31.76 8.08
C LEU A 79 15.41 -32.72 9.18
N ALA A 80 16.40 -33.56 8.85
CA ALA A 80 17.04 -34.47 9.80
C ALA A 80 17.73 -33.68 10.93
N ALA A 81 18.41 -32.57 10.59
CA ALA A 81 19.00 -31.63 11.54
C ALA A 81 17.97 -30.76 12.31
N GLY A 82 16.66 -30.97 12.10
CA GLY A 82 15.62 -30.19 12.76
C GLY A 82 15.41 -28.79 12.18
N VAL A 83 15.92 -28.52 10.97
CA VAL A 83 15.84 -27.22 10.31
C VAL A 83 14.70 -27.21 9.29
N GLY A 84 13.63 -26.48 9.60
CA GLY A 84 12.50 -26.21 8.69
C GLY A 84 12.73 -24.93 7.86
N ASP A 85 13.71 -24.93 6.95
CA ASP A 85 14.12 -23.72 6.21
C ASP A 85 13.07 -23.19 5.21
N VAL A 86 12.07 -24.02 4.86
CA VAL A 86 10.92 -23.60 4.06
C VAL A 86 9.80 -23.08 4.97
N TRP A 87 9.50 -23.82 6.04
CA TRP A 87 8.53 -23.46 7.05
C TRP A 87 8.80 -24.18 8.38
N ASP A 88 8.68 -23.44 9.46
CA ASP A 88 8.50 -23.98 10.81
C ASP A 88 7.24 -23.34 11.36
N SER A 89 6.23 -24.16 11.69
CA SER A 89 4.99 -23.63 12.23
C SER A 89 5.18 -23.07 13.64
N GLY A 90 6.23 -23.45 14.35
CA GLY A 90 6.24 -23.38 15.82
C GLY A 90 5.17 -24.29 16.42
N VAL A 91 5.00 -24.26 17.73
CA VAL A 91 3.91 -24.99 18.39
C VAL A 91 2.60 -24.25 18.15
N ARG A 92 1.60 -24.93 17.59
CA ARG A 92 0.25 -24.41 17.30
C ARG A 92 -0.76 -25.21 18.13
N ARG A 93 -1.54 -24.54 18.99
CA ARG A 93 -2.65 -25.17 19.73
C ARG A 93 -3.83 -25.34 18.79
N SER A 94 -4.12 -26.58 18.42
CA SER A 94 -5.21 -26.98 17.54
C SER A 94 -5.29 -28.51 17.50
N GLU A 95 -6.51 -29.04 17.61
CA GLU A 95 -6.79 -30.47 17.44
C GLU A 95 -6.85 -30.89 15.96
N ARG A 96 -6.89 -29.91 15.04
CA ARG A 96 -7.04 -30.19 13.61
C ARG A 96 -5.78 -30.88 13.08
N GLN A 97 -6.02 -31.88 12.24
CA GLN A 97 -4.97 -32.73 11.68
C GLN A 97 -5.05 -32.80 10.15
N THR A 98 -5.95 -32.03 9.52
CA THR A 98 -6.22 -32.11 8.08
C THR A 98 -6.25 -30.74 7.43
N ASN A 99 -5.70 -30.67 6.22
CA ASN A 99 -5.64 -29.46 5.39
C ASN A 99 -4.99 -28.25 6.09
N ILE A 100 -3.92 -28.48 6.84
CA ILE A 100 -3.14 -27.43 7.50
C ILE A 100 -2.24 -26.76 6.46
N LEU A 101 -2.55 -25.52 6.12
CA LEU A 101 -1.86 -24.80 5.05
C LEU A 101 -0.43 -24.43 5.43
N CYS A 102 0.52 -24.77 4.56
CA CYS A 102 1.91 -24.35 4.69
C CYS A 102 2.02 -22.83 4.57
N ARG A 103 2.50 -22.17 5.63
CA ARG A 103 2.71 -20.71 5.66
C ARG A 103 4.16 -20.31 5.41
N GLY A 104 4.92 -21.21 4.79
CA GLY A 104 6.31 -21.02 4.41
C GLY A 104 6.53 -20.03 3.25
N ARG A 105 7.75 -20.03 2.73
CA ARG A 105 8.06 -19.35 1.46
C ARG A 105 7.40 -20.10 0.29
N ALA A 106 7.12 -19.38 -0.79
CA ALA A 106 6.57 -19.96 -2.02
C ALA A 106 7.46 -21.10 -2.54
N LEU A 107 6.86 -22.27 -2.79
CA LEU A 107 7.57 -23.43 -3.32
C LEU A 107 7.81 -23.26 -4.83
N GLN A 108 8.96 -23.75 -5.31
CA GLN A 108 9.33 -23.62 -6.71
C GLN A 108 8.83 -24.83 -7.53
N PRO A 109 8.38 -24.64 -8.79
CA PRO A 109 8.00 -25.75 -9.65
C PRO A 109 9.13 -26.79 -9.77
N GLY A 110 8.80 -28.07 -9.56
CA GLY A 110 9.78 -29.17 -9.60
C GLY A 110 10.62 -29.35 -8.35
N GLN A 111 10.51 -28.46 -7.35
CA GLN A 111 11.21 -28.57 -6.07
C GLN A 111 10.76 -29.83 -5.31
N ALA A 112 11.73 -30.59 -4.78
CA ALA A 112 11.46 -31.64 -3.80
C ALA A 112 11.35 -31.01 -2.40
N VAL A 113 10.37 -31.44 -1.63
CA VAL A 113 10.06 -30.89 -0.30
C VAL A 113 9.90 -32.05 0.68
N TRP A 114 10.51 -31.90 1.84
CA TRP A 114 10.43 -32.86 2.94
C TRP A 114 9.77 -32.20 4.14
N TRP A 115 8.96 -32.95 4.87
CA TRP A 115 8.32 -32.45 6.08
C TRP A 115 8.08 -33.54 7.12
N LYS A 116 7.99 -33.13 8.38
CA LYS A 116 7.64 -34.00 9.52
C LYS A 116 6.83 -33.21 10.54
N VAL A 117 6.06 -33.91 11.37
CA VAL A 117 5.18 -33.31 12.37
C VAL A 117 5.35 -34.00 13.73
N ARG A 118 5.18 -33.25 14.82
CA ARG A 118 5.05 -33.76 16.19
C ARG A 118 3.85 -33.12 16.86
N VAL A 119 3.27 -33.79 17.84
CA VAL A 119 2.03 -33.36 18.51
C VAL A 119 2.21 -33.32 20.03
N TRP A 120 1.27 -32.67 20.73
CA TRP A 120 1.19 -32.61 22.18
C TRP A 120 -0.21 -33.02 22.64
N ASP A 121 -0.27 -33.66 23.81
CA ASP A 121 -1.51 -34.03 24.51
C ASP A 121 -2.01 -32.94 25.48
N GLU A 122 -3.16 -33.19 26.11
CA GLU A 122 -3.78 -32.30 27.12
C GLU A 122 -2.85 -31.99 28.31
N ASP A 123 -1.97 -32.92 28.67
CA ASP A 123 -0.97 -32.76 29.74
C ASP A 123 0.25 -31.93 29.29
N GLY A 124 0.30 -31.49 28.02
CA GLY A 124 1.40 -30.73 27.46
C GLY A 124 2.66 -31.56 27.17
N LYS A 125 2.57 -32.89 27.13
CA LYS A 125 3.67 -33.80 26.79
C LYS A 125 3.74 -33.98 25.28
N ALA A 126 4.95 -33.87 24.73
CA ALA A 126 5.18 -34.03 23.30
C ALA A 126 5.35 -35.49 22.87
N SER A 127 4.88 -35.82 21.67
CA SER A 127 5.20 -37.06 20.96
C SER A 127 6.62 -37.04 20.38
N ASP A 128 7.09 -38.21 19.95
CA ASP A 128 8.18 -38.29 18.97
C ASP A 128 7.78 -37.63 17.64
N TRP A 129 8.77 -37.28 16.82
CA TRP A 129 8.54 -36.82 15.46
C TRP A 129 8.04 -37.97 14.57
N SER A 130 7.13 -37.66 13.65
CA SER A 130 6.75 -38.59 12.59
C SER A 130 7.94 -38.97 11.72
N GLU A 131 7.84 -40.12 11.05
CA GLU A 131 8.70 -40.39 9.88
C GLU A 131 8.55 -39.27 8.83
N PRO A 132 9.65 -38.78 8.23
CA PRO A 132 9.59 -37.75 7.21
C PRO A 132 8.77 -38.16 5.99
N ALA A 133 7.83 -37.32 5.58
CA ALA A 133 7.15 -37.41 4.30
C ALA A 133 7.82 -36.48 3.28
N SER A 134 7.67 -36.78 1.99
CA SER A 134 8.16 -35.92 0.91
C SER A 134 7.23 -35.90 -0.28
N PHE A 135 7.29 -34.82 -1.04
CA PHE A 135 6.58 -34.66 -2.31
C PHE A 135 7.39 -33.79 -3.25
N LYS A 136 7.02 -33.81 -4.54
CA LYS A 136 7.61 -32.95 -5.56
C LYS A 136 6.56 -31.97 -6.06
N VAL A 137 6.89 -30.69 -6.06
CA VAL A 137 6.01 -29.63 -6.57
C VAL A 137 5.77 -29.85 -8.07
N PRO A 138 4.52 -29.93 -8.54
CA PRO A 138 4.23 -30.13 -9.96
C PRO A 138 4.83 -29.01 -10.83
N THR A 139 5.49 -29.39 -11.92
CA THR A 139 5.80 -28.45 -13.00
C THR A 139 4.55 -28.31 -13.87
N ARG A 140 3.74 -27.27 -13.65
CA ARG A 140 2.61 -26.97 -14.53
C ARG A 140 3.17 -26.58 -15.91
N GLN A 141 3.00 -27.46 -16.90
CA GLN A 141 3.37 -27.15 -18.29
C GLN A 141 2.60 -25.92 -18.73
N VAL A 142 3.32 -24.89 -19.18
CA VAL A 142 2.71 -23.77 -19.88
C VAL A 142 1.97 -24.34 -21.10
N LYS A 143 0.65 -24.12 -21.18
CA LYS A 143 -0.12 -24.57 -22.34
C LYS A 143 0.35 -23.82 -23.58
N LEU A 144 0.85 -24.61 -24.50
CA LEU A 144 1.25 -24.24 -25.85
C LEU A 144 0.00 -23.96 -26.69
N GLY A 145 -0.30 -22.68 -26.94
CA GLY A 145 -1.42 -22.27 -27.78
C GLY A 145 -1.00 -22.14 -29.25
N LYS A 146 -1.71 -22.79 -30.17
CA LYS A 146 -1.50 -22.61 -31.63
C LYS A 146 -2.21 -21.35 -32.10
N VAL A 147 -1.48 -20.38 -32.65
CA VAL A 147 -2.05 -19.19 -33.30
C VAL A 147 -1.83 -19.32 -34.80
N ALA A 148 -2.91 -19.39 -35.57
CA ALA A 148 -2.84 -19.34 -37.02
C ALA A 148 -2.34 -17.96 -37.47
N ARG A 149 -1.33 -17.94 -38.36
CA ARG A 149 -0.76 -16.70 -38.91
C ARG A 149 -1.05 -16.63 -40.42
N PRO A 150 -1.40 -15.44 -40.94
CA PRO A 150 -1.67 -15.27 -42.37
C PRO A 150 -0.49 -15.77 -43.22
N THR A 151 -0.77 -16.77 -44.07
CA THR A 151 0.18 -17.32 -45.03
C THR A 151 -0.44 -17.20 -46.42
N ALA A 152 0.27 -16.57 -47.35
CA ALA A 152 -0.15 -16.42 -48.74
C ALA A 152 0.60 -17.42 -49.61
N VAL A 153 -0.12 -18.04 -50.54
CA VAL A 153 0.42 -18.99 -51.51
C VAL A 153 0.10 -18.51 -52.92
N ASN A 154 1.12 -18.45 -53.78
CA ASN A 154 0.98 -18.20 -55.21
C ASN A 154 1.39 -19.46 -55.98
N GLY A 155 0.54 -19.93 -56.90
CA GLY A 155 0.65 -21.25 -57.53
C GLY A 155 -0.06 -22.36 -56.72
N LYS A 156 -0.05 -23.59 -57.24
CA LYS A 156 -0.67 -24.76 -56.58
C LYS A 156 0.42 -25.64 -55.93
N PRO A 157 0.62 -25.60 -54.61
CA PRO A 157 1.57 -26.47 -53.93
C PRO A 157 1.10 -27.92 -54.02
N ARG A 158 2.04 -28.85 -54.25
CA ARG A 158 1.74 -30.28 -54.30
C ARG A 158 2.17 -30.92 -52.99
N PHE A 159 1.29 -31.67 -52.34
CA PHE A 159 1.64 -32.41 -51.12
C PHE A 159 2.11 -33.82 -51.47
N VAL A 160 3.21 -34.25 -50.84
CA VAL A 160 3.85 -35.56 -51.04
C VAL A 160 4.07 -36.26 -49.70
N PRO A 161 4.33 -37.58 -49.64
CA PRO A 161 4.72 -38.23 -48.39
C PRO A 161 5.92 -37.52 -47.74
N GLY A 162 5.73 -37.02 -46.52
CA GLY A 162 6.72 -36.29 -45.75
C GLY A 162 7.61 -37.20 -44.91
N ARG A 163 8.56 -36.60 -44.20
CA ARG A 163 9.23 -37.24 -43.06
C ARG A 163 8.28 -37.35 -41.87
N ILE A 164 7.39 -36.36 -41.72
CA ILE A 164 6.33 -36.28 -40.73
C ILE A 164 5.01 -36.03 -41.47
N GLY A 165 4.14 -37.04 -41.59
CA GLY A 165 2.86 -36.88 -42.30
C GLY A 165 3.06 -36.55 -43.78
N LYS A 166 2.52 -35.43 -44.26
CA LYS A 166 2.77 -34.90 -45.61
C LYS A 166 3.76 -33.74 -45.59
N ALA A 167 4.44 -33.57 -46.72
CA ALA A 167 5.35 -32.46 -46.98
C ALA A 167 4.87 -31.63 -48.17
N VAL A 168 5.35 -30.38 -48.28
CA VAL A 168 5.11 -29.56 -49.47
C VAL A 168 6.22 -29.76 -50.47
N HIS A 169 5.85 -30.19 -51.67
CA HIS A 169 6.71 -30.15 -52.83
C HIS A 169 6.49 -28.83 -53.58
N LEU A 170 7.51 -27.98 -53.62
CA LEU A 170 7.34 -26.61 -54.07
C LEU A 170 6.97 -26.52 -55.55
N GLY A 171 7.65 -27.24 -56.45
CA GLY A 171 7.24 -27.36 -57.86
C GLY A 171 6.99 -26.03 -58.61
N GLY A 172 7.51 -24.90 -58.11
CA GLY A 172 7.24 -23.54 -58.61
C GLY A 172 6.28 -22.69 -57.78
N ALA A 173 5.58 -23.25 -56.79
CA ALA A 173 4.75 -22.51 -55.84
C ALA A 173 5.59 -21.61 -54.91
N VAL A 174 5.04 -20.44 -54.59
CA VAL A 174 5.64 -19.47 -53.68
C VAL A 174 4.80 -19.40 -52.41
N ILE A 175 5.42 -19.68 -51.27
CA ILE A 175 4.78 -19.60 -49.95
C ILE A 175 5.42 -18.45 -49.19
N SER A 176 4.59 -17.53 -48.69
CA SER A 176 5.03 -16.37 -47.92
C SER A 176 4.18 -16.15 -46.67
N ALA A 177 4.79 -15.64 -45.60
CA ALA A 177 4.09 -15.26 -44.38
C ALA A 177 4.29 -13.78 -44.07
N VAL A 178 3.20 -13.13 -43.67
CA VAL A 178 3.18 -11.73 -43.24
C VAL A 178 4.05 -11.56 -42.00
N ASP A 179 4.69 -10.40 -41.85
CA ASP A 179 5.50 -10.07 -40.67
C ASP A 179 4.69 -10.04 -39.37
N TYR A 180 5.31 -10.46 -38.27
CA TYR A 180 4.81 -10.34 -36.90
C TYR A 180 5.96 -10.47 -35.89
N ASP A 181 5.76 -9.95 -34.67
CA ASP A 181 6.81 -9.81 -33.64
C ASP A 181 7.62 -11.09 -33.35
N GLY A 182 6.95 -12.25 -33.35
CA GLY A 182 7.61 -13.55 -33.12
C GLY A 182 8.75 -13.84 -34.11
N LEU A 183 8.64 -13.37 -35.35
CA LEU A 183 9.66 -13.52 -36.39
C LEU A 183 10.77 -12.47 -36.33
N ARG A 184 10.74 -11.53 -35.36
CA ARG A 184 11.66 -10.38 -35.26
C ARG A 184 12.55 -10.39 -34.02
N SER A 185 12.85 -11.57 -33.47
CA SER A 185 13.72 -11.67 -32.30
C SER A 185 15.08 -10.99 -32.52
N ALA A 186 15.44 -10.07 -31.63
CA ALA A 186 16.73 -9.40 -31.61
C ALA A 186 17.81 -10.20 -30.86
N LYS A 187 17.42 -11.16 -30.01
CA LYS A 187 18.33 -11.88 -29.10
C LYS A 187 18.91 -13.16 -29.72
N GLY A 188 18.29 -13.71 -30.76
CA GLY A 188 18.72 -14.94 -31.41
C GLY A 188 17.66 -15.50 -32.36
N THR A 189 18.01 -16.54 -33.10
CA THR A 189 17.08 -17.24 -34.00
C THR A 189 17.53 -18.66 -34.29
N THR A 190 16.58 -19.55 -34.59
CA THR A 190 16.88 -20.85 -35.22
C THR A 190 15.93 -21.06 -36.38
N ILE A 191 16.44 -21.57 -37.49
CA ILE A 191 15.65 -21.99 -38.66
C ILE A 191 15.98 -23.46 -38.88
N ALA A 192 14.98 -24.32 -38.92
CA ALA A 192 15.16 -25.76 -39.10
C ALA A 192 14.09 -26.34 -40.01
N ALA A 193 14.44 -27.28 -40.89
CA ALA A 193 13.49 -27.95 -41.77
C ALA A 193 14.00 -29.32 -42.19
N TRP A 194 13.07 -30.22 -42.49
CA TRP A 194 13.36 -31.42 -43.26
C TRP A 194 13.27 -31.09 -44.76
N ILE A 195 14.26 -31.53 -45.52
CA ILE A 195 14.30 -31.35 -46.96
C ILE A 195 14.52 -32.69 -47.68
N LYS A 196 13.96 -32.80 -48.87
CA LYS A 196 14.22 -33.87 -49.82
C LYS A 196 14.39 -33.24 -51.21
N PRO A 197 15.63 -32.90 -51.61
CA PRO A 197 15.92 -32.31 -52.90
C PRO A 197 15.65 -33.30 -54.04
N ASP A 198 15.02 -32.85 -55.14
CA ASP A 198 14.98 -33.62 -56.39
C ASP A 198 16.19 -33.29 -57.28
N ARG A 199 16.68 -32.06 -57.16
CA ARG A 199 17.83 -31.56 -57.92
C ARG A 199 18.64 -30.59 -57.07
N LEU A 200 19.92 -30.91 -56.95
CA LEU A 200 20.93 -30.02 -56.37
C LEU A 200 21.62 -29.25 -57.48
N ALA A 201 21.58 -27.93 -57.40
CA ALA A 201 22.28 -27.04 -58.32
C ALA A 201 23.58 -26.51 -57.70
N ASN A 202 24.47 -25.99 -58.56
CA ASN A 202 25.61 -25.21 -58.07
C ASN A 202 25.14 -23.83 -57.55
N GLY A 203 24.08 -23.25 -58.11
CA GLY A 203 23.48 -22.01 -57.60
C GLY A 203 22.73 -22.18 -56.28
N TRP A 204 22.53 -21.08 -55.56
CA TRP A 204 21.82 -21.04 -54.27
C TRP A 204 20.37 -21.53 -54.36
N GLN A 205 19.99 -22.37 -53.41
CA GLN A 205 18.64 -22.87 -53.20
C GLN A 205 18.18 -22.54 -51.77
N CYS A 206 17.22 -21.63 -51.64
CA CYS A 206 16.71 -21.14 -50.36
C CYS A 206 15.74 -22.14 -49.71
N ILE A 207 15.95 -22.49 -48.44
CA ILE A 207 14.95 -23.21 -47.63
C ILE A 207 14.01 -22.21 -46.97
N TYR A 208 14.56 -21.16 -46.35
CA TYR A 208 13.82 -20.09 -45.71
C TYR A 208 14.59 -18.77 -45.81
N ARG A 209 13.87 -17.68 -46.10
CA ARG A 209 14.47 -16.36 -46.19
C ARG A 209 13.53 -15.25 -45.74
N LYS A 210 14.02 -14.31 -44.94
CA LYS A 210 13.30 -13.08 -44.54
C LYS A 210 14.25 -11.88 -44.64
N GLU A 211 13.86 -10.88 -45.42
CA GLU A 211 14.64 -9.65 -45.66
C GLU A 211 14.19 -8.51 -44.74
N ASP A 212 14.10 -8.81 -43.45
CA ASP A 212 13.63 -7.87 -42.44
C ASP A 212 14.70 -6.87 -42.03
N GLY A 213 15.89 -6.79 -42.63
CA GLY A 213 16.98 -5.96 -42.10
C GLY A 213 17.77 -6.62 -40.96
N ALA A 214 17.21 -7.63 -40.27
CA ALA A 214 18.01 -8.65 -39.58
C ALA A 214 18.55 -9.71 -40.55
N ARG A 215 17.93 -9.84 -41.74
CA ARG A 215 18.18 -10.84 -42.80
C ARG A 215 18.33 -12.25 -42.23
N ARG A 216 17.29 -13.08 -42.30
CA ARG A 216 17.31 -14.44 -41.74
C ARG A 216 17.30 -15.45 -42.87
N LEU A 217 18.39 -16.20 -43.04
CA LEU A 217 18.60 -17.08 -44.19
C LEU A 217 19.03 -18.48 -43.77
N LEU A 218 18.41 -19.50 -44.38
CA LEU A 218 18.91 -20.89 -44.45
C LEU A 218 18.81 -21.36 -45.89
N ALA A 219 19.94 -21.80 -46.45
CA ALA A 219 20.05 -22.23 -47.85
C ALA A 219 21.08 -23.35 -48.03
N ILE A 220 21.09 -23.96 -49.22
CA ILE A 220 22.14 -24.86 -49.71
C ILE A 220 22.64 -24.37 -51.08
N GLY A 221 23.89 -24.68 -51.42
CA GLY A 221 24.46 -24.30 -52.71
C GLY A 221 25.99 -24.18 -52.67
N GLN A 222 26.56 -23.79 -53.80
CA GLN A 222 27.98 -23.48 -53.93
C GLN A 222 28.21 -21.98 -53.88
N GLU A 223 29.10 -21.56 -52.98
CA GLU A 223 29.64 -20.20 -52.90
C GLU A 223 31.16 -20.33 -52.69
N GLY A 224 31.95 -19.71 -53.55
CA GLY A 224 33.40 -19.90 -53.54
C GLY A 224 33.84 -21.37 -53.78
N PRO A 225 34.81 -21.90 -53.02
CA PRO A 225 35.49 -23.16 -53.35
C PRO A 225 34.74 -24.43 -52.95
N PHE A 226 33.58 -24.34 -52.29
CA PHE A 226 32.86 -25.52 -51.82
C PHE A 226 31.34 -25.40 -51.96
N TRP A 227 30.70 -26.57 -52.08
CA TRP A 227 29.27 -26.73 -51.95
C TRP A 227 28.93 -27.04 -50.49
N GLY A 228 27.84 -26.47 -49.95
CA GLY A 228 27.51 -26.65 -48.53
C GLY A 228 26.15 -26.10 -48.11
N VAL A 229 25.97 -26.05 -46.79
CA VAL A 229 24.81 -25.42 -46.13
C VAL A 229 25.22 -24.02 -45.69
N TRP A 230 24.30 -23.05 -45.82
CA TRP A 230 24.57 -21.63 -45.61
C TRP A 230 23.51 -20.99 -44.73
N CYS A 231 23.95 -20.05 -43.89
CA CYS A 231 23.08 -19.11 -43.20
C CYS A 231 23.64 -17.68 -43.28
N GLY A 232 22.75 -16.71 -43.09
CA GLY A 232 23.11 -15.30 -43.09
C GLY A 232 22.27 -14.51 -42.10
N PHE A 233 22.91 -13.60 -41.37
CA PHE A 233 22.32 -12.72 -40.34
C PHE A 233 22.99 -11.34 -40.33
N VAL A 234 22.22 -10.27 -40.07
CA VAL A 234 22.75 -8.92 -39.80
C VAL A 234 22.91 -8.73 -38.30
N ILE A 235 24.14 -8.86 -37.83
CA ILE A 235 24.52 -8.79 -36.41
C ILE A 235 25.23 -7.46 -36.15
N ASN A 236 24.71 -6.67 -35.21
CA ASN A 236 25.19 -5.31 -34.91
C ASN A 236 25.32 -4.43 -36.17
N GLY A 237 24.30 -4.44 -37.03
CA GLY A 237 24.26 -3.63 -38.26
C GLY A 237 25.16 -4.13 -39.40
N ARG A 238 25.85 -5.27 -39.26
CA ARG A 238 26.70 -5.85 -40.31
C ARG A 238 26.18 -7.21 -40.77
N TYR A 239 26.08 -7.40 -42.08
CA TYR A 239 25.76 -8.70 -42.65
C TYR A 239 26.90 -9.69 -42.42
N VAL A 240 26.56 -10.86 -41.89
CA VAL A 240 27.45 -12.00 -41.65
C VAL A 240 26.84 -13.19 -42.35
N GLU A 241 27.55 -13.72 -43.35
CA GLU A 241 27.20 -14.95 -44.05
C GLU A 241 28.18 -16.05 -43.64
N PHE A 242 27.66 -17.22 -43.33
CA PHE A 242 28.43 -18.36 -42.85
C PHE A 242 28.01 -19.63 -43.58
N GLY A 243 28.99 -20.32 -44.17
CA GLY A 243 28.81 -21.60 -44.86
C GLY A 243 29.66 -22.70 -44.25
N ALA A 244 29.14 -23.92 -44.25
CA ALA A 244 29.86 -25.12 -43.85
C ALA A 244 29.86 -26.12 -45.02
N PRO A 245 31.05 -26.61 -45.48
CA PRO A 245 31.13 -27.59 -46.55
C PRO A 245 30.34 -28.86 -46.21
N PHE A 246 29.63 -29.39 -47.18
CA PHE A 246 28.90 -30.65 -47.04
C PHE A 246 28.82 -31.38 -48.37
N ASP A 247 28.90 -32.71 -48.36
CA ASP A 247 28.81 -33.46 -49.61
C ASP A 247 27.39 -33.42 -50.17
N ARG A 248 27.25 -32.81 -51.35
CA ARG A 248 25.97 -32.71 -52.07
C ARG A 248 25.38 -34.08 -52.39
N ASN A 249 26.20 -35.11 -52.59
CA ASN A 249 25.72 -36.45 -52.90
C ASN A 249 25.01 -37.08 -51.70
N ILE A 250 25.37 -36.69 -50.48
CA ILE A 250 24.69 -37.14 -49.26
C ILE A 250 23.30 -36.50 -49.18
N LEU A 251 23.17 -35.18 -49.38
CA LEU A 251 21.86 -34.51 -49.38
C LEU A 251 20.99 -34.87 -50.60
N GLY A 252 21.60 -35.38 -51.67
CA GLY A 252 20.96 -35.78 -52.91
C GLY A 252 20.67 -37.28 -53.02
N ASP A 253 20.77 -38.05 -51.93
CA ASP A 253 20.60 -39.52 -51.94
C ASP A 253 19.14 -40.00 -52.07
N GLY A 254 18.21 -39.06 -52.23
CA GLY A 254 16.77 -39.33 -52.32
C GLY A 254 16.07 -39.54 -50.97
N LYS A 255 16.76 -39.34 -49.84
CA LYS A 255 16.18 -39.41 -48.49
C LYS A 255 15.86 -38.02 -47.92
N TRP A 256 15.19 -38.02 -46.78
CA TRP A 256 14.90 -36.83 -46.01
C TRP A 256 16.10 -36.47 -45.12
N HIS A 257 16.54 -35.23 -45.17
CA HIS A 257 17.61 -34.69 -44.32
C HIS A 257 17.11 -33.49 -43.52
N HIS A 258 17.52 -33.40 -42.25
CA HIS A 258 17.17 -32.28 -41.38
C HIS A 258 18.28 -31.23 -41.41
N LEU A 259 17.99 -30.03 -41.89
CA LEU A 259 18.90 -28.88 -41.86
C LEU A 259 18.51 -27.90 -40.76
N ALA A 260 19.50 -27.31 -40.09
CA ALA A 260 19.25 -26.19 -39.19
C ALA A 260 20.38 -25.15 -39.18
N ALA A 261 20.00 -23.89 -39.02
CA ALA A 261 20.88 -22.76 -38.71
C ALA A 261 20.47 -22.14 -37.39
N THR A 262 21.42 -21.95 -36.48
CA THR A 262 21.19 -21.31 -35.17
C THR A 262 22.05 -20.05 -35.01
N PHE A 263 21.51 -19.07 -34.30
CA PHE A 263 22.24 -17.93 -33.75
C PHE A 263 21.75 -17.67 -32.32
N ASP A 264 22.63 -17.81 -31.33
CA ASP A 264 22.30 -17.71 -29.91
C ASP A 264 22.69 -16.37 -29.26
N GLY A 265 23.11 -15.39 -30.07
CA GLY A 265 23.68 -14.11 -29.61
C GLY A 265 25.19 -14.14 -29.42
N THR A 266 25.82 -15.32 -29.47
CA THR A 266 27.26 -15.51 -29.28
C THR A 266 27.95 -16.23 -30.44
N ALA A 267 27.25 -17.11 -31.16
CA ALA A 267 27.78 -17.83 -32.32
C ALA A 267 26.67 -18.21 -33.30
N LEU A 268 27.05 -18.33 -34.57
CA LEU A 268 26.25 -18.98 -35.61
C LEU A 268 26.66 -20.47 -35.66
N ALA A 269 25.72 -21.36 -35.93
CA ALA A 269 26.04 -22.77 -36.19
C ALA A 269 25.11 -23.39 -37.23
N LEU A 270 25.64 -24.36 -37.96
CA LEU A 270 24.96 -25.12 -39.01
C LEU A 270 24.94 -26.60 -38.66
N PHE A 271 23.82 -27.26 -38.95
CA PHE A 271 23.58 -28.66 -38.61
C PHE A 271 22.95 -29.42 -39.78
N VAL A 272 23.34 -30.68 -39.90
CA VAL A 272 22.73 -31.68 -40.80
C VAL A 272 22.42 -32.93 -39.97
N ASP A 273 21.19 -33.43 -40.06
CA ASP A 273 20.70 -34.62 -39.36
C ASP A 273 21.00 -34.61 -37.85
N GLY A 274 20.83 -33.42 -37.25
CA GLY A 274 21.04 -33.20 -35.81
C GLY A 274 22.50 -33.03 -35.39
N LYS A 275 23.47 -33.21 -36.31
CA LYS A 275 24.90 -33.08 -36.03
C LYS A 275 25.41 -31.72 -36.51
N ARG A 276 26.23 -31.05 -35.69
CA ARG A 276 26.83 -29.75 -36.04
C ARG A 276 27.93 -29.96 -37.08
N ILE A 277 27.81 -29.30 -38.23
CA ILE A 277 28.79 -29.37 -39.33
C ILE A 277 29.72 -28.14 -39.37
N GLY A 278 29.34 -27.04 -38.70
CA GLY A 278 30.17 -25.85 -38.60
C GLY A 278 29.64 -24.86 -37.57
N SER A 279 30.51 -23.98 -37.07
CA SER A 279 30.14 -22.85 -36.21
C SER A 279 31.12 -21.70 -36.36
N GLN A 280 30.61 -20.47 -36.19
CA GLN A 280 31.40 -19.24 -36.22
C GLN A 280 31.05 -18.37 -35.00
N PRO A 281 32.03 -18.08 -34.11
CA PRO A 281 31.83 -17.14 -33.02
C PRO A 281 31.52 -15.74 -33.53
N ARG A 282 30.43 -15.16 -33.05
CA ARG A 282 30.02 -13.79 -33.37
C ARG A 282 29.07 -13.27 -32.29
N ARG A 283 29.56 -12.40 -31.41
CA ARG A 283 28.73 -11.80 -30.37
C ARG A 283 27.97 -10.59 -30.90
N GLY A 284 26.70 -10.46 -30.53
CA GLY A 284 25.89 -9.30 -30.85
C GLY A 284 24.39 -9.58 -30.87
N ALA A 285 23.61 -8.55 -31.17
CA ALA A 285 22.18 -8.66 -31.38
C ALA A 285 21.85 -8.70 -32.88
N LEU A 286 20.77 -9.41 -33.24
CA LEU A 286 20.17 -9.29 -34.55
C LEU A 286 19.57 -7.88 -34.69
N SER A 287 19.81 -7.25 -35.84
CA SER A 287 19.38 -5.86 -36.08
C SER A 287 17.85 -5.74 -36.05
N SER A 288 17.33 -4.60 -35.59
CA SER A 288 15.89 -4.35 -35.58
C SER A 288 15.37 -4.20 -36.99
N GLY A 289 14.37 -4.99 -37.35
CA GLY A 289 13.97 -5.14 -38.71
C GLY A 289 12.77 -4.30 -39.20
N ASN A 290 12.64 -4.17 -40.52
CA ASN A 290 11.43 -3.71 -41.19
C ASN A 290 10.35 -4.82 -41.21
N ASN A 291 9.16 -4.53 -41.72
CA ASN A 291 8.02 -5.46 -41.73
C ASN A 291 7.97 -6.37 -42.98
N ALA A 292 9.13 -6.75 -43.57
CA ALA A 292 9.16 -7.59 -44.77
C ALA A 292 8.64 -9.02 -44.53
N SER A 293 7.93 -9.59 -45.51
CA SER A 293 7.44 -10.97 -45.43
C SER A 293 8.56 -12.02 -45.38
N ALA A 294 8.30 -13.14 -44.73
CA ALA A 294 9.13 -14.34 -44.81
C ALA A 294 8.72 -15.18 -46.02
N PHE A 295 9.68 -15.87 -46.64
CA PHE A 295 9.48 -16.75 -47.79
C PHE A 295 10.03 -18.14 -47.51
N VAL A 296 9.27 -19.16 -47.89
CA VAL A 296 9.70 -20.55 -47.87
C VAL A 296 10.12 -20.95 -49.27
N GLY A 297 11.30 -21.56 -49.41
CA GLY A 297 11.72 -22.13 -50.67
C GLY A 297 12.23 -21.16 -51.75
N SER A 298 12.32 -19.85 -51.47
CA SER A 298 12.67 -18.84 -52.47
C SER A 298 13.18 -17.53 -51.88
N PHE A 299 13.95 -16.79 -52.67
CA PHE A 299 14.26 -15.38 -52.42
C PHE A 299 13.13 -14.49 -52.97
N GLN A 300 12.34 -13.91 -52.06
CA GLN A 300 11.22 -13.00 -52.36
C GLN A 300 10.21 -13.54 -53.40
N GLY A 301 10.08 -14.87 -53.54
CA GLY A 301 9.24 -15.51 -54.55
C GLY A 301 9.78 -15.49 -55.99
N LYS A 302 10.95 -14.86 -56.24
CA LYS A 302 11.46 -14.59 -57.59
C LYS A 302 12.72 -15.37 -57.97
N GLY A 303 13.59 -15.70 -57.03
CA GLY A 303 14.89 -16.37 -57.30
C GLY A 303 15.27 -17.45 -56.29
N GLU A 304 16.44 -18.07 -56.49
CA GLU A 304 17.07 -19.07 -55.59
C GLU A 304 16.11 -20.21 -55.17
N ARG A 305 15.32 -20.71 -56.11
CA ARG A 305 14.23 -21.64 -55.81
C ARG A 305 14.76 -23.00 -55.35
N PHE A 306 14.25 -23.47 -54.22
CA PHE A 306 14.46 -24.86 -53.81
C PHE A 306 13.69 -25.82 -54.71
N GLN A 307 14.39 -26.87 -55.16
CA GLN A 307 13.85 -27.86 -56.11
C GLN A 307 13.72 -29.20 -55.38
N GLY A 308 12.59 -29.38 -54.70
CA GLY A 308 12.29 -30.58 -53.93
C GLY A 308 11.12 -30.37 -52.97
N ALA A 309 11.03 -31.27 -51.99
CA ALA A 309 10.05 -31.20 -50.91
C ALA A 309 10.65 -30.67 -49.60
N ILE A 310 9.86 -29.87 -48.88
CA ILE A 310 10.15 -29.33 -47.55
C ILE A 310 9.08 -29.82 -46.59
N ASP A 311 9.50 -30.26 -45.41
CA ASP A 311 8.65 -30.74 -44.33
C ASP A 311 9.07 -30.11 -42.99
N ASP A 312 8.11 -29.95 -42.08
CA ASP A 312 8.29 -29.51 -40.70
C ASP A 312 9.24 -28.29 -40.55
N LEU A 313 9.02 -27.24 -41.36
CA LEU A 313 9.82 -26.01 -41.28
C LEU A 313 9.46 -25.23 -40.02
N ARG A 314 10.45 -25.02 -39.14
CA ARG A 314 10.32 -24.34 -37.86
C ARG A 314 11.26 -23.13 -37.78
N VAL A 315 10.76 -22.06 -37.20
CA VAL A 315 11.56 -20.88 -36.83
C VAL A 315 11.40 -20.64 -35.34
N TYR A 316 12.51 -20.43 -34.64
CA TYR A 316 12.53 -20.09 -33.21
C TYR A 316 13.05 -18.67 -33.00
N ASN A 317 12.53 -18.00 -31.97
CA ASN A 317 12.96 -16.67 -31.53
C ASN A 317 14.25 -16.68 -30.68
N ARG A 318 14.96 -17.80 -30.64
CA ARG A 318 16.23 -18.00 -29.91
C ARG A 318 17.13 -18.98 -30.66
N GLY A 319 18.42 -18.98 -30.34
CA GLY A 319 19.33 -20.05 -30.75
C GLY A 319 19.06 -21.32 -29.97
N LEU A 320 18.81 -22.43 -30.67
CA LEU A 320 18.69 -23.75 -30.06
C LEU A 320 20.09 -24.32 -29.79
N THR A 321 20.20 -25.06 -28.69
CA THR A 321 21.43 -25.80 -28.35
C THR A 321 21.61 -27.01 -29.28
N PRO A 322 22.83 -27.55 -29.44
CA PRO A 322 23.06 -28.77 -30.22
C PRO A 322 22.16 -29.95 -29.83
N ALA A 323 21.90 -30.15 -28.54
CA ALA A 323 21.01 -31.21 -28.06
C ALA A 323 19.54 -31.00 -28.46
N GLU A 324 19.08 -29.75 -28.47
CA GLU A 324 17.74 -29.41 -28.93
C GLU A 324 17.59 -29.59 -30.45
N VAL A 325 18.62 -29.23 -31.24
CA VAL A 325 18.63 -29.46 -32.69
C VAL A 325 18.67 -30.97 -33.01
N ALA A 326 19.44 -31.76 -32.26
CA ALA A 326 19.44 -33.22 -32.39
C ALA A 326 18.05 -33.81 -32.11
N LYS A 327 17.30 -33.24 -31.16
CA LYS A 327 15.92 -33.63 -30.88
C LYS A 327 14.95 -33.28 -32.01
N LEU A 328 15.13 -32.15 -32.70
CA LEU A 328 14.32 -31.84 -33.90
C LEU A 328 14.58 -32.85 -35.03
N ALA A 329 15.83 -33.28 -35.18
CA ALA A 329 16.23 -34.28 -36.17
C ALA A 329 15.70 -35.70 -35.91
N THR A 330 15.00 -35.97 -34.80
CA THR A 330 14.33 -37.27 -34.57
C THR A 330 12.96 -37.36 -35.25
N ALA A 331 12.51 -36.29 -35.91
CA ALA A 331 11.19 -36.19 -36.54
C ALA A 331 10.01 -36.39 -35.57
N ASP A 332 10.17 -36.04 -34.29
CA ASP A 332 9.05 -35.97 -33.33
C ASP A 332 8.28 -34.65 -33.56
N PRO A 333 6.99 -34.69 -33.96
CA PRO A 333 6.20 -33.49 -34.19
C PRO A 333 6.12 -32.57 -32.95
N LYS A 334 6.29 -33.12 -31.75
CA LYS A 334 6.21 -32.41 -30.46
C LYS A 334 7.57 -31.92 -29.94
N ALA A 335 8.66 -32.16 -30.67
CA ALA A 335 10.00 -31.80 -30.22
C ALA A 335 10.18 -30.28 -30.06
N VAL A 336 10.81 -29.88 -28.96
CA VAL A 336 11.28 -28.51 -28.65
C VAL A 336 10.25 -27.42 -28.94
N PRO A 337 9.20 -27.26 -28.13
CA PRO A 337 8.18 -26.23 -28.38
C PRO A 337 8.55 -24.83 -27.86
N ASN A 338 9.51 -24.73 -26.93
CA ASN A 338 9.86 -23.47 -26.29
C ASN A 338 10.60 -22.53 -27.25
N GLY A 339 10.08 -21.31 -27.41
CA GLY A 339 10.61 -20.27 -28.31
C GLY A 339 10.19 -20.41 -29.78
N LEU A 340 9.24 -21.30 -30.10
CA LEU A 340 8.77 -21.52 -31.47
C LEU A 340 7.99 -20.29 -31.98
N ALA A 341 8.53 -19.63 -32.99
CA ALA A 341 7.99 -18.42 -33.60
C ALA A 341 7.14 -18.67 -34.86
N ALA A 342 7.44 -19.73 -35.61
CA ALA A 342 6.67 -20.17 -36.77
C ALA A 342 6.84 -21.67 -36.98
N HIS A 343 5.78 -22.32 -37.47
CA HIS A 343 5.82 -23.73 -37.84
C HIS A 343 4.91 -23.99 -39.02
N TRP A 344 5.50 -24.50 -40.10
CA TRP A 344 4.80 -25.05 -41.24
C TRP A 344 4.98 -26.56 -41.22
N ALA A 345 3.93 -27.25 -40.76
CA ALA A 345 3.92 -28.71 -40.73
C ALA A 345 3.76 -29.33 -42.13
N PHE A 346 3.19 -28.59 -43.08
CA PHE A 346 2.91 -29.05 -44.45
C PHE A 346 2.04 -30.31 -44.58
N ASP A 347 1.29 -30.65 -43.52
CA ASP A 347 0.32 -31.74 -43.50
C ASP A 347 -0.99 -31.32 -44.18
N GLU A 348 -1.01 -31.40 -45.52
CA GLU A 348 -2.12 -30.99 -46.40
C GLU A 348 -2.51 -29.49 -46.30
N SER A 349 -1.68 -28.70 -45.64
CA SER A 349 -1.91 -27.29 -45.40
C SER A 349 -0.60 -26.50 -45.44
N THR A 350 -0.65 -25.29 -45.99
CA THR A 350 0.45 -24.32 -45.92
C THR A 350 0.33 -23.36 -44.74
N ALA A 351 -0.58 -23.62 -43.80
CA ALA A 351 -0.78 -22.76 -42.64
C ALA A 351 0.48 -22.66 -41.77
N ASN A 352 0.89 -21.43 -41.48
CA ASN A 352 1.83 -21.14 -40.40
C ASN A 352 1.07 -21.15 -39.06
N ALA A 353 1.41 -22.08 -38.17
CA ALA A 353 0.87 -22.12 -36.81
C ALA A 353 2.00 -21.95 -35.80
N ALA A 354 2.11 -20.78 -35.16
CA ALA A 354 3.06 -20.61 -34.08
C ALA A 354 2.50 -21.25 -32.80
N THR A 355 3.35 -21.97 -32.06
CA THR A 355 2.97 -22.44 -30.73
C THR A 355 3.53 -21.45 -29.71
N TYR A 356 2.69 -20.57 -29.16
CA TYR A 356 3.12 -19.64 -28.13
C TYR A 356 3.27 -20.40 -26.80
N THR A 357 4.48 -20.37 -26.24
CA THR A 357 4.67 -20.62 -24.81
C THR A 357 4.57 -19.24 -24.16
N PRO A 358 3.52 -18.93 -23.37
CA PRO A 358 3.61 -17.85 -22.41
C PRO A 358 4.98 -17.87 -21.75
N GLU A 359 5.70 -16.76 -21.83
CA GLU A 359 6.77 -16.51 -20.88
C GLU A 359 6.17 -16.81 -19.49
N VAL A 360 6.90 -17.50 -18.61
CA VAL A 360 6.43 -17.68 -17.24
C VAL A 360 6.48 -16.29 -16.61
N ILE A 361 5.39 -15.55 -16.82
CA ILE A 361 5.17 -14.22 -16.29
C ILE A 361 4.97 -14.43 -14.80
N GLY A 362 5.65 -13.64 -13.96
CA GLY A 362 5.42 -13.64 -12.51
C GLY A 362 3.93 -13.49 -12.19
N ASN A 363 3.50 -13.91 -11.00
CA ASN A 363 2.08 -13.90 -10.64
C ASN A 363 1.52 -12.47 -10.72
N ARG A 364 0.82 -12.16 -11.82
CA ARG A 364 0.36 -10.81 -12.17
C ARG A 364 -1.13 -10.80 -12.44
N VAL A 365 -1.83 -10.10 -11.56
CA VAL A 365 -3.27 -9.86 -11.68
C VAL A 365 -3.47 -8.51 -12.36
N VAL A 366 -4.22 -8.50 -13.47
CA VAL A 366 -4.55 -7.27 -14.18
C VAL A 366 -6.05 -7.02 -14.05
N LEU A 367 -6.40 -5.82 -13.59
CA LEU A 367 -7.79 -5.37 -13.45
C LEU A 367 -8.17 -4.57 -14.68
N LEU A 368 -9.18 -5.02 -15.43
CA LEU A 368 -9.66 -4.40 -16.66
C LEU A 368 -11.14 -4.04 -16.50
N GLY A 369 -11.52 -2.81 -16.83
CA GLY A 369 -12.91 -2.40 -16.80
C GLY A 369 -13.12 -0.89 -16.93
N GLY A 370 -14.37 -0.48 -16.73
CA GLY A 370 -14.79 0.92 -16.71
C GLY A 370 -14.49 1.62 -15.38
N SER A 371 -15.33 2.60 -15.03
CA SER A 371 -15.15 3.46 -13.84
C SER A 371 -15.04 2.71 -12.51
N LEU A 372 -15.73 1.57 -12.33
CA LEU A 372 -15.63 0.77 -11.11
C LEU A 372 -14.22 0.21 -10.90
N ILE A 373 -13.63 -0.35 -11.96
CA ILE A 373 -12.27 -0.88 -11.91
C ILE A 373 -11.27 0.27 -11.79
N HIS A 374 -11.49 1.37 -12.51
CA HIS A 374 -10.68 2.57 -12.35
C HIS A 374 -10.69 3.10 -10.91
N GLY A 375 -11.80 3.11 -10.18
CA GLY A 375 -11.73 3.59 -8.79
C GLY A 375 -11.00 2.65 -7.82
N MET A 376 -10.80 1.37 -8.17
CA MET A 376 -10.03 0.45 -7.32
C MET A 376 -8.57 0.88 -7.14
N GLU A 377 -7.96 1.61 -8.09
CA GLU A 377 -6.59 2.13 -7.91
C GLU A 377 -6.51 3.26 -6.86
N ASP A 378 -7.58 4.03 -6.68
CA ASP A 378 -7.62 5.15 -5.73
C ASP A 378 -7.76 4.67 -4.28
N HIS A 379 -8.30 3.47 -4.09
CA HIS A 379 -8.61 2.93 -2.77
C HIS A 379 -7.79 1.69 -2.38
N GLY A 380 -7.35 0.86 -3.32
CA GLY A 380 -6.40 -0.23 -3.07
C GLY A 380 -6.86 -1.40 -2.19
N TYR A 381 -8.13 -1.43 -1.71
CA TYR A 381 -8.62 -2.45 -0.76
C TYR A 381 -8.49 -3.89 -1.28
N PHE A 382 -8.87 -4.14 -2.53
CA PHE A 382 -8.83 -5.49 -3.11
C PHE A 382 -7.41 -6.02 -3.27
N GLU A 383 -6.52 -5.21 -3.86
CA GLU A 383 -5.10 -5.55 -4.01
C GLU A 383 -4.44 -5.76 -2.64
N ALA A 384 -4.77 -4.94 -1.64
CA ALA A 384 -4.27 -5.09 -0.28
C ALA A 384 -4.75 -6.40 0.37
N ALA A 385 -6.03 -6.74 0.26
CA ALA A 385 -6.59 -7.99 0.79
C ALA A 385 -5.93 -9.22 0.16
N VAL A 386 -5.70 -9.19 -1.17
CA VAL A 386 -5.02 -10.29 -1.87
C VAL A 386 -3.55 -10.39 -1.47
N THR A 387 -2.85 -9.26 -1.43
CA THR A 387 -1.42 -9.20 -1.08
C THR A 387 -1.18 -9.62 0.37
N ALA A 388 -2.08 -9.23 1.28
CA ALA A 388 -2.06 -9.66 2.68
C ALA A 388 -2.31 -11.16 2.81
N HIS A 389 -3.21 -11.76 2.01
CA HIS A 389 -3.50 -13.20 2.05
C HIS A 389 -2.26 -14.07 1.78
N TRP A 390 -1.36 -13.61 0.92
CA TRP A 390 -0.15 -14.32 0.49
C TRP A 390 1.13 -13.53 0.76
N PRO A 391 1.49 -13.31 2.04
CA PRO A 391 2.54 -12.37 2.42
C PRO A 391 3.94 -12.76 1.93
N ARG A 392 4.15 -14.04 1.61
CA ARG A 392 5.44 -14.62 1.21
C ARG A 392 5.51 -15.05 -0.26
N HIS A 393 4.53 -14.66 -1.08
CA HIS A 393 4.50 -14.98 -2.51
C HIS A 393 4.73 -13.74 -3.36
N ASP A 394 5.53 -13.86 -4.41
CA ASP A 394 5.68 -12.78 -5.39
C ASP A 394 4.37 -12.59 -6.14
N LEU A 395 3.78 -11.40 -6.01
CA LEU A 395 2.45 -11.02 -6.47
C LEU A 395 2.49 -9.57 -6.91
N THR A 396 2.04 -9.29 -8.12
CA THR A 396 2.00 -7.93 -8.68
C THR A 396 0.64 -7.63 -9.30
N PHE A 397 0.27 -6.36 -9.33
CA PHE A 397 -1.02 -5.92 -9.85
C PHE A 397 -0.84 -4.76 -10.82
N ARG A 398 -1.66 -4.76 -11.88
CA ARG A 398 -1.80 -3.61 -12.79
C ARG A 398 -3.27 -3.29 -12.95
N ASN A 399 -3.65 -2.07 -12.62
CA ASN A 399 -4.98 -1.57 -12.93
C ASN A 399 -4.94 -0.90 -14.31
N VAL A 400 -5.63 -1.48 -15.28
CA VAL A 400 -5.79 -0.92 -16.63
C VAL A 400 -7.22 -0.40 -16.86
N GLY A 401 -7.98 -0.23 -15.78
CA GLY A 401 -9.30 0.37 -15.80
C GLY A 401 -9.29 1.79 -16.35
N TRP A 402 -10.36 2.17 -17.05
CA TRP A 402 -10.46 3.47 -17.70
C TRP A 402 -11.83 4.09 -17.44
N PRO A 403 -11.90 5.37 -17.01
CA PRO A 403 -13.17 6.04 -16.72
C PRO A 403 -14.11 5.99 -17.92
N ALA A 404 -15.38 5.65 -17.67
CA ALA A 404 -16.45 5.59 -18.68
C ALA A 404 -16.16 4.69 -19.90
N ASP A 405 -15.24 3.73 -19.77
CA ASP A 405 -14.92 2.77 -20.84
C ASP A 405 -16.02 1.71 -21.00
N ASP A 406 -16.13 1.19 -22.21
CA ASP A 406 -17.10 0.15 -22.59
C ASP A 406 -16.38 -1.08 -23.18
N VAL A 407 -17.14 -2.13 -23.51
CA VAL A 407 -16.60 -3.34 -24.16
C VAL A 407 -15.91 -3.11 -25.51
N PHE A 408 -16.03 -1.92 -26.11
CA PHE A 408 -15.39 -1.54 -27.37
C PHE A 408 -14.13 -0.69 -27.17
N GLY A 409 -13.83 -0.28 -25.94
CA GLY A 409 -12.71 0.60 -25.62
C GLY A 409 -12.94 2.05 -26.05
N THR A 410 -14.19 2.49 -26.20
CA THR A 410 -14.52 3.80 -26.80
C THR A 410 -13.82 4.94 -26.07
N ALA A 411 -13.75 4.93 -24.74
CA ALA A 411 -13.13 6.00 -23.96
C ALA A 411 -11.60 6.13 -24.19
N ARG A 412 -10.98 5.17 -24.88
CA ARG A 412 -9.54 5.12 -25.17
C ARG A 412 -9.18 5.70 -26.54
N GLY A 413 -10.13 6.31 -27.25
CA GLY A 413 -9.85 7.00 -28.51
C GLY A 413 -8.90 8.19 -28.35
N GLU A 414 -8.16 8.50 -29.42
CA GLU A 414 -7.16 9.58 -29.47
C GLU A 414 -7.40 10.50 -30.66
N PHE A 415 -6.68 11.63 -30.70
CA PHE A 415 -6.70 12.57 -31.82
C PHE A 415 -5.91 12.05 -33.03
N GLY A 416 -6.51 12.14 -34.22
CA GLY A 416 -5.93 11.62 -35.45
C GLY A 416 -5.04 12.58 -36.26
N SER A 417 -5.15 13.90 -36.08
CA SER A 417 -4.31 14.86 -36.84
C SER A 417 -4.26 16.26 -36.21
N ALA A 418 -3.10 16.93 -36.35
CA ALA A 418 -2.91 18.34 -35.98
C ALA A 418 -3.80 19.30 -36.77
N ARG A 419 -4.21 18.93 -38.00
CA ARG A 419 -4.99 19.79 -38.90
C ARG A 419 -6.50 19.72 -38.68
N ASN A 420 -6.98 18.77 -37.89
CA ASN A 420 -8.40 18.61 -37.59
C ASN A 420 -8.61 18.28 -36.10
N THR A 421 -8.36 19.27 -35.25
CA THR A 421 -8.54 19.18 -33.79
C THR A 421 -10.01 19.07 -33.36
N ARG A 422 -10.95 19.30 -34.29
CA ARG A 422 -12.41 19.22 -34.05
C ARG A 422 -12.99 17.83 -34.31
N SER A 423 -12.26 16.92 -34.95
CA SER A 423 -12.71 15.54 -35.14
C SER A 423 -12.03 14.62 -34.13
N TRP A 424 -12.81 14.09 -33.18
CA TRP A 424 -12.45 12.91 -32.39
C TRP A 424 -12.43 11.70 -33.34
N LYS A 425 -11.39 11.60 -34.16
CA LYS A 425 -11.16 10.49 -35.09
C LYS A 425 -9.71 10.05 -34.89
N PRO A 426 -9.44 8.78 -34.54
CA PRO A 426 -8.09 8.26 -34.35
C PRO A 426 -7.26 8.34 -35.65
N PRO A 427 -5.92 8.27 -35.57
CA PRO A 427 -5.07 8.23 -36.76
C PRO A 427 -5.51 7.06 -37.66
N GLY A 428 -6.09 7.34 -38.82
CA GLY A 428 -6.55 6.33 -39.78
C GLY A 428 -8.07 6.07 -39.86
N ALA A 429 -8.90 6.67 -39.00
CA ALA A 429 -10.37 6.47 -38.96
C ALA A 429 -10.84 5.00 -38.87
N GLU A 430 -10.01 4.12 -38.32
CA GLU A 430 -10.27 2.68 -38.26
C GLU A 430 -11.30 2.33 -37.17
N ALA A 431 -12.33 1.56 -37.55
CA ALA A 431 -13.27 1.00 -36.59
C ALA A 431 -12.55 0.04 -35.61
N GLY A 432 -12.78 0.21 -34.29
CA GLY A 432 -12.16 -0.65 -33.27
C GLY A 432 -10.78 -0.20 -32.77
N PHE A 433 -10.36 1.03 -33.05
CA PHE A 433 -9.11 1.60 -32.53
C PHE A 433 -9.03 1.56 -30.99
N GLY A 434 -10.11 1.94 -30.29
CA GLY A 434 -10.16 1.92 -28.82
C GLY A 434 -9.90 0.53 -28.22
N LEU A 435 -10.53 -0.51 -28.79
CA LEU A 435 -10.28 -1.91 -28.46
C LEU A 435 -8.83 -2.31 -28.74
N THR A 436 -8.24 -1.83 -29.84
CA THR A 436 -6.83 -2.08 -30.16
C THR A 436 -5.90 -1.46 -29.11
N LYS A 437 -6.18 -0.23 -28.66
CA LYS A 437 -5.43 0.42 -27.57
C LYS A 437 -5.62 -0.32 -26.23
N MET A 438 -6.84 -0.78 -25.94
CA MET A 438 -7.12 -1.63 -24.78
C MET A 438 -6.26 -2.90 -24.80
N MET A 439 -6.21 -3.59 -25.95
CA MET A 439 -5.38 -4.80 -26.10
C MET A 439 -3.89 -4.50 -25.90
N LYS A 440 -3.40 -3.36 -26.40
CA LYS A 440 -2.01 -2.93 -26.18
C LYS A 440 -1.69 -2.74 -24.69
N HIS A 441 -2.56 -2.06 -23.94
CA HIS A 441 -2.36 -1.88 -22.49
C HIS A 441 -2.35 -3.23 -21.73
N ILE A 442 -3.15 -4.19 -22.16
CA ILE A 442 -3.18 -5.53 -21.59
C ILE A 442 -1.87 -6.27 -21.92
N ASP A 443 -1.40 -6.19 -23.16
CA ASP A 443 -0.13 -6.80 -23.58
C ASP A 443 1.07 -6.23 -22.81
N GLU A 444 1.10 -4.92 -22.58
CA GLU A 444 2.11 -4.25 -21.76
C GLU A 444 2.03 -4.63 -20.28
N ALA A 445 0.81 -4.82 -19.74
CA ALA A 445 0.60 -5.23 -18.37
C ALA A 445 1.04 -6.68 -18.11
N LYS A 446 1.09 -7.53 -19.15
CA LYS A 446 1.48 -8.96 -19.07
C LYS A 446 0.70 -9.72 -17.99
N PRO A 447 -0.60 -9.97 -18.15
CA PRO A 447 -1.39 -10.72 -17.16
C PRO A 447 -1.04 -12.21 -17.12
N THR A 448 -0.98 -12.79 -15.92
CA THR A 448 -1.28 -14.23 -15.73
C THR A 448 -2.77 -14.44 -15.48
N THR A 449 -3.41 -13.45 -14.86
CA THR A 449 -4.84 -13.44 -14.54
C THR A 449 -5.43 -12.07 -14.90
N LEU A 450 -6.59 -12.08 -15.56
CA LEU A 450 -7.38 -10.89 -15.88
C LEU A 450 -8.69 -10.94 -15.10
N ILE A 451 -8.98 -9.87 -14.35
CA ILE A 451 -10.27 -9.64 -13.72
C ILE A 451 -10.98 -8.56 -14.53
N VAL A 452 -12.13 -8.91 -15.12
CA VAL A 452 -12.83 -8.10 -16.12
C VAL A 452 -14.15 -7.59 -15.56
N GLY A 453 -14.26 -6.28 -15.37
CA GLY A 453 -15.45 -5.58 -14.85
C GLY A 453 -16.02 -4.56 -15.82
N TYR A 454 -16.86 -5.02 -16.75
CA TYR A 454 -17.68 -4.21 -17.66
C TYR A 454 -19.17 -4.56 -17.47
N GLY A 455 -20.07 -3.78 -18.06
CA GLY A 455 -21.52 -3.96 -17.97
C GLY A 455 -22.25 -2.76 -17.39
N ALA A 456 -21.54 -1.75 -16.87
CA ALA A 456 -22.16 -0.52 -16.39
C ALA A 456 -22.81 0.29 -17.52
N GLU A 457 -22.25 0.21 -18.73
CA GLU A 457 -22.76 0.82 -19.96
C GLU A 457 -24.16 0.30 -20.35
N ALA A 458 -24.52 -0.92 -19.92
CA ALA A 458 -25.81 -1.52 -20.19
C ALA A 458 -26.97 -0.74 -19.53
N ALA A 459 -26.71 0.07 -18.50
CA ALA A 459 -27.70 0.99 -17.93
C ALA A 459 -28.33 1.93 -18.99
N PHE A 460 -27.59 2.24 -20.05
CA PHE A 460 -27.97 3.14 -21.14
C PHE A 460 -28.40 2.42 -22.42
N ALA A 461 -28.43 1.08 -22.42
CA ALA A 461 -28.99 0.28 -23.50
C ALA A 461 -30.54 0.30 -23.42
N ASP A 462 -31.12 1.42 -23.79
CA ASP A 462 -32.56 1.69 -23.69
C ASP A 462 -33.43 0.91 -24.68
N THR A 463 -32.82 0.24 -25.66
CA THR A 463 -33.48 -0.64 -26.62
C THR A 463 -32.86 -2.04 -26.62
N GLU A 464 -33.65 -3.03 -27.04
CA GLU A 464 -33.18 -4.42 -27.20
C GLU A 464 -32.00 -4.53 -28.18
N ALA A 465 -31.97 -3.69 -29.22
CA ALA A 465 -30.86 -3.64 -30.17
C ALA A 465 -29.56 -3.21 -29.48
N LYS A 466 -29.58 -2.14 -28.67
CA LYS A 466 -28.40 -1.69 -27.91
C LYS A 466 -27.94 -2.73 -26.89
N MET A 467 -28.88 -3.48 -26.28
CA MET A 467 -28.52 -4.56 -25.36
C MET A 467 -27.83 -5.71 -26.10
N LYS A 468 -28.31 -6.08 -27.30
CA LYS A 468 -27.65 -7.06 -28.17
C LYS A 468 -26.26 -6.61 -28.62
N ASP A 469 -26.08 -5.32 -28.91
CA ASP A 469 -24.77 -4.76 -29.25
C ASP A 469 -23.77 -4.91 -28.09
N PHE A 470 -24.20 -4.60 -26.86
CA PHE A 470 -23.39 -4.84 -25.66
C PHE A 470 -23.02 -6.32 -25.51
N GLN A 471 -23.99 -7.24 -25.63
CA GLN A 471 -23.75 -8.69 -25.50
C GLN A 471 -22.77 -9.21 -26.56
N ALA A 472 -22.90 -8.76 -27.81
CA ALA A 472 -22.00 -9.11 -28.90
C ALA A 472 -20.59 -8.55 -28.67
N GLY A 473 -20.49 -7.28 -28.24
CA GLY A 473 -19.24 -6.63 -27.88
C GLY A 473 -18.51 -7.32 -26.74
N TYR A 474 -19.22 -7.63 -25.66
CA TYR A 474 -18.68 -8.34 -24.50
C TYR A 474 -18.20 -9.74 -24.90
N THR A 475 -18.97 -10.49 -25.69
CA THR A 475 -18.57 -11.82 -26.20
C THR A 475 -17.28 -11.73 -27.00
N LYS A 476 -17.17 -10.76 -27.92
CA LYS A 476 -15.98 -10.54 -28.74
C LYS A 476 -14.77 -10.16 -27.88
N LEU A 477 -14.95 -9.30 -26.88
CA LEU A 477 -13.91 -8.93 -25.93
C LEU A 477 -13.39 -10.18 -25.19
N ILE A 478 -14.26 -10.99 -24.61
CA ILE A 478 -13.85 -12.21 -23.90
C ILE A 478 -13.09 -13.17 -24.82
N GLN A 479 -13.52 -13.36 -26.07
CA GLN A 479 -12.78 -14.18 -27.05
C GLN A 479 -11.36 -13.66 -27.31
N GLN A 480 -11.17 -12.34 -27.40
CA GLN A 480 -9.85 -11.75 -27.57
C GLN A 480 -8.98 -11.88 -26.32
N LEU A 481 -9.56 -11.74 -25.12
CA LEU A 481 -8.85 -11.91 -23.86
C LEU A 481 -8.42 -13.36 -23.64
N GLU A 482 -9.25 -14.34 -24.02
CA GLU A 482 -8.89 -15.76 -23.98
C GLU A 482 -7.68 -16.08 -24.86
N ALA A 483 -7.59 -15.44 -26.04
CA ALA A 483 -6.45 -15.60 -26.94
C ALA A 483 -5.13 -15.11 -26.34
N LYS A 484 -5.16 -14.30 -25.27
CA LYS A 484 -3.97 -13.89 -24.51
C LYS A 484 -3.42 -15.00 -23.59
N GLY A 485 -4.20 -16.05 -23.33
CA GLY A 485 -3.78 -17.19 -22.52
C GLY A 485 -3.78 -16.95 -21.00
N ALA A 486 -4.24 -15.78 -20.54
CA ALA A 486 -4.43 -15.48 -19.12
C ALA A 486 -5.74 -16.11 -18.60
N ARG A 487 -5.79 -16.44 -17.30
CA ARG A 487 -7.03 -16.86 -16.66
C ARG A 487 -8.00 -15.68 -16.56
N LEU A 488 -9.26 -15.88 -16.93
CA LEU A 488 -10.28 -14.83 -16.85
C LEU A 488 -11.18 -15.03 -15.63
N ILE A 489 -11.49 -13.92 -14.97
CA ILE A 489 -12.49 -13.80 -13.91
C ILE A 489 -13.43 -12.66 -14.30
N LEU A 490 -14.71 -12.98 -14.45
CA LEU A 490 -15.71 -12.03 -14.95
C LEU A 490 -16.50 -11.47 -13.77
N LEU A 491 -16.54 -10.15 -13.66
CA LEU A 491 -17.33 -9.43 -12.67
C LEU A 491 -18.58 -8.87 -13.33
N THR A 492 -19.74 -9.05 -12.70
CA THR A 492 -20.97 -8.36 -13.13
C THR A 492 -20.93 -6.88 -12.72
N PRO A 493 -21.75 -5.99 -13.32
CA PRO A 493 -21.86 -4.61 -12.83
C PRO A 493 -22.44 -4.54 -11.42
N ILE A 494 -22.20 -3.43 -10.72
CA ILE A 494 -22.87 -3.11 -9.44
C ILE A 494 -24.22 -2.44 -9.71
N PRO A 495 -25.20 -2.50 -8.79
CA PRO A 495 -26.44 -1.73 -8.91
C PRO A 495 -26.17 -0.22 -8.85
N GLN A 496 -27.11 0.60 -9.30
CA GLN A 496 -27.08 2.06 -9.09
C GLN A 496 -28.02 2.43 -7.94
N LYS A 497 -27.55 3.33 -7.08
CA LYS A 497 -28.35 3.84 -5.95
C LYS A 497 -29.32 4.92 -6.42
N GLN A 498 -30.51 4.95 -5.84
CA GLN A 498 -31.38 6.12 -5.95
C GLN A 498 -30.74 7.27 -5.14
N TRP A 499 -30.28 8.31 -5.83
CA TRP A 499 -29.83 9.54 -5.19
C TRP A 499 -31.01 10.50 -4.99
N ALA A 500 -30.82 11.61 -4.27
CA ALA A 500 -31.86 12.55 -3.84
C ALA A 500 -32.92 12.89 -4.93
N ARG A 501 -34.07 13.43 -4.50
CA ARG A 501 -35.31 13.68 -5.30
C ARG A 501 -35.13 14.30 -6.70
N THR A 502 -33.97 14.87 -7.03
CA THR A 502 -33.64 15.51 -8.31
C THR A 502 -33.20 14.54 -9.42
N LEU A 503 -32.85 13.28 -9.12
CA LEU A 503 -32.43 12.30 -10.15
C LEU A 503 -33.53 11.31 -10.54
N PRO A 504 -33.68 10.97 -11.85
CA PRO A 504 -34.65 9.98 -12.32
C PRO A 504 -34.47 8.62 -11.66
N ASN A 505 -35.60 7.94 -11.40
CA ASN A 505 -35.68 6.62 -10.79
C ASN A 505 -34.60 5.67 -11.36
N ALA A 506 -33.80 5.05 -10.48
CA ALA A 506 -32.76 4.10 -10.86
C ALA A 506 -33.30 2.74 -11.33
N ALA A 507 -34.56 2.38 -11.02
CA ALA A 507 -35.12 1.07 -11.32
C ALA A 507 -35.05 0.65 -12.80
N PRO A 508 -35.39 1.50 -13.80
CA PRO A 508 -35.25 1.12 -15.21
C PRO A 508 -33.80 0.82 -15.63
N ARG A 509 -32.83 1.56 -15.06
CA ARG A 509 -31.40 1.31 -15.32
C ARG A 509 -30.93 0.02 -14.63
N ASN A 510 -31.34 -0.20 -13.38
CA ASN A 510 -31.04 -1.43 -12.65
C ASN A 510 -31.63 -2.68 -13.31
N LYS A 511 -32.80 -2.60 -13.96
CA LYS A 511 -33.35 -3.71 -14.76
C LYS A 511 -32.40 -4.12 -15.90
N ARG A 512 -31.78 -3.17 -16.58
CA ARG A 512 -30.81 -3.44 -17.66
C ARG A 512 -29.47 -3.95 -17.13
N LEU A 513 -29.02 -3.41 -16.00
CA LEU A 513 -27.81 -3.90 -15.32
C LEU A 513 -27.98 -5.34 -14.83
N GLN A 514 -29.18 -5.73 -14.37
CA GLN A 514 -29.52 -7.13 -14.06
C GLN A 514 -29.42 -8.01 -15.32
N GLN A 515 -29.99 -7.58 -16.45
CA GLN A 515 -29.88 -8.32 -17.73
C GLN A 515 -28.41 -8.52 -18.14
N ALA A 516 -27.57 -7.50 -17.98
CA ALA A 516 -26.14 -7.60 -18.23
C ALA A 516 -25.44 -8.55 -17.23
N ALA A 517 -25.78 -8.48 -15.94
CA ALA A 517 -25.24 -9.37 -14.92
C ALA A 517 -25.56 -10.84 -15.21
N ASP A 518 -26.82 -11.15 -15.55
CA ASP A 518 -27.27 -12.50 -15.88
C ASP A 518 -26.53 -13.03 -17.11
N PHE A 519 -26.43 -12.20 -18.17
CA PHE A 519 -25.68 -12.55 -19.37
C PHE A 519 -24.20 -12.84 -19.08
N ILE A 520 -23.52 -12.00 -18.29
CA ILE A 520 -22.11 -12.19 -17.92
C ILE A 520 -21.92 -13.49 -17.14
N MET A 521 -22.81 -13.79 -16.18
CA MET A 521 -22.73 -15.03 -15.40
C MET A 521 -22.99 -16.27 -16.25
N GLN A 522 -23.96 -16.22 -17.18
CA GLN A 522 -24.21 -17.30 -18.14
C GLN A 522 -23.01 -17.52 -19.06
N LEU A 523 -22.43 -16.45 -19.59
CA LEU A 523 -21.25 -16.52 -20.46
C LEU A 523 -20.03 -17.06 -19.70
N ALA A 524 -19.81 -16.63 -18.45
CA ALA A 524 -18.76 -17.15 -17.59
C ALA A 524 -18.89 -18.68 -17.43
N ALA A 525 -20.09 -19.16 -17.10
CA ALA A 525 -20.37 -20.59 -16.94
C ALA A 525 -20.18 -21.36 -18.26
N GLN A 526 -20.75 -20.87 -19.37
CA GLN A 526 -20.66 -21.48 -20.69
C GLN A 526 -19.20 -21.62 -21.16
N ARG A 527 -18.38 -20.62 -20.89
CA ARG A 527 -16.96 -20.57 -21.29
C ARG A 527 -16.01 -21.10 -20.22
N LYS A 528 -16.54 -21.63 -19.10
CA LYS A 528 -15.78 -22.21 -17.97
C LYS A 528 -14.83 -21.22 -17.28
N HIS A 529 -15.19 -19.95 -17.26
CA HIS A 529 -14.53 -18.91 -16.47
C HIS A 529 -15.17 -18.76 -15.10
N LEU A 530 -14.45 -18.19 -14.15
CA LEU A 530 -15.04 -17.84 -12.86
C LEU A 530 -15.86 -16.56 -13.01
N GLY A 531 -17.15 -16.62 -12.73
CA GLY A 531 -18.02 -15.44 -12.59
C GLY A 531 -18.19 -15.05 -11.14
N ILE A 532 -18.09 -13.75 -10.82
CA ILE A 532 -18.44 -13.19 -9.51
C ILE A 532 -19.57 -12.19 -9.71
N ASN A 533 -20.73 -12.51 -9.15
CA ASN A 533 -21.86 -11.60 -9.18
C ASN A 533 -21.59 -10.46 -8.18
N LEU A 534 -21.49 -9.21 -8.67
CA LEU A 534 -21.42 -7.98 -7.90
C LEU A 534 -22.77 -7.24 -7.82
N PHE A 535 -23.75 -7.65 -8.64
CA PHE A 535 -25.04 -6.97 -8.77
C PHE A 535 -26.01 -7.35 -7.65
N ALA A 536 -26.21 -8.65 -7.44
CA ALA A 536 -27.16 -9.21 -6.48
C ALA A 536 -26.45 -10.18 -5.53
N ASP A 537 -26.82 -10.17 -4.25
CA ASP A 537 -26.25 -11.02 -3.20
C ASP A 537 -26.69 -12.49 -3.30
N GLU A 538 -26.29 -13.34 -2.35
CA GLU A 538 -26.60 -14.77 -2.35
C GLU A 538 -28.10 -15.08 -2.20
N ARG A 539 -28.90 -14.11 -1.71
CA ARG A 539 -30.36 -14.19 -1.64
C ARG A 539 -31.04 -13.69 -2.92
N GLY A 540 -30.28 -13.14 -3.86
CA GLY A 540 -30.78 -12.51 -5.09
C GLY A 540 -31.24 -11.07 -4.90
N GLU A 541 -30.94 -10.43 -3.76
CA GLU A 541 -31.27 -9.03 -3.49
C GLU A 541 -30.18 -8.10 -4.04
N LEU A 542 -30.53 -6.84 -4.37
CA LEU A 542 -29.54 -5.86 -4.81
C LEU A 542 -28.44 -5.69 -3.75
N SER A 543 -27.19 -5.72 -4.20
CA SER A 543 -26.06 -5.68 -3.27
C SER A 543 -25.93 -4.32 -2.57
N PRO A 544 -25.86 -4.29 -1.23
CA PRO A 544 -25.96 -3.05 -0.45
C PRO A 544 -24.60 -2.36 -0.30
N TYR A 545 -24.08 -1.78 -1.38
CA TYR A 545 -22.85 -0.98 -1.30
C TYR A 545 -23.11 0.44 -0.75
N ASP A 546 -22.08 1.03 -0.15
CA ASP A 546 -22.06 2.45 0.17
C ASP A 546 -21.56 3.29 -1.02
N TYR A 547 -22.20 4.43 -1.26
CA TYR A 547 -22.04 5.24 -2.46
C TYR A 547 -21.69 6.69 -2.13
N GLN A 548 -20.73 7.24 -2.87
CA GLN A 548 -20.43 8.68 -2.85
C GLN A 548 -21.46 9.47 -3.66
N ASP A 549 -21.95 8.90 -4.76
CA ASP A 549 -23.02 9.45 -5.60
C ASP A 549 -23.84 8.33 -6.27
N ALA A 550 -24.74 8.65 -7.19
CA ALA A 550 -25.62 7.66 -7.83
C ALA A 550 -24.88 6.50 -8.57
N LEU A 551 -23.60 6.69 -8.93
CA LEU A 551 -22.83 5.79 -9.79
C LEU A 551 -21.54 5.27 -9.14
N ARG A 552 -20.91 6.06 -8.26
CA ARG A 552 -19.60 5.79 -7.69
C ARG A 552 -19.69 5.35 -6.23
N LEU A 553 -18.95 4.30 -5.91
CA LEU A 553 -18.78 3.83 -4.54
C LEU A 553 -17.98 4.84 -3.72
N SER A 554 -18.32 4.96 -2.43
CA SER A 554 -17.47 5.65 -1.46
C SER A 554 -16.23 4.80 -1.12
N PRO A 555 -15.24 5.31 -0.35
CA PRO A 555 -14.18 4.48 0.19
C PRO A 555 -14.70 3.23 0.92
N LYS A 556 -15.79 3.36 1.71
CA LYS A 556 -16.42 2.23 2.40
C LYS A 556 -17.08 1.25 1.42
N GLY A 557 -17.65 1.75 0.32
CA GLY A 557 -18.18 0.91 -0.76
C GLY A 557 -17.10 0.06 -1.44
N TYR A 558 -15.90 0.62 -1.66
CA TYR A 558 -14.76 -0.14 -2.21
C TYR A 558 -14.20 -1.19 -1.23
N GLU A 559 -14.29 -0.94 0.07
CA GLU A 559 -13.99 -1.95 1.11
C GLU A 559 -14.99 -3.13 1.02
N GLN A 560 -16.29 -2.84 0.97
CA GLN A 560 -17.34 -3.87 0.81
C GLN A 560 -17.20 -4.65 -0.50
N LEU A 561 -16.81 -3.98 -1.58
CA LEU A 561 -16.49 -4.61 -2.86
C LEU A 561 -15.31 -5.59 -2.73
N SER A 562 -14.24 -5.18 -2.02
CA SER A 562 -13.08 -6.03 -1.75
C SER A 562 -13.46 -7.30 -0.99
N GLU A 563 -14.24 -7.17 0.09
CA GLU A 563 -14.72 -8.33 0.86
C GLU A 563 -15.51 -9.31 0.00
N ARG A 564 -16.36 -8.77 -0.88
CA ARG A 564 -17.16 -9.59 -1.77
C ARG A 564 -16.34 -10.32 -2.82
N LEU A 565 -15.36 -9.64 -3.41
CA LEU A 565 -14.41 -10.26 -4.34
C LEU A 565 -13.61 -11.35 -3.62
N ALA A 566 -13.14 -11.09 -2.40
CA ALA A 566 -12.44 -12.08 -1.58
C ALA A 566 -13.32 -13.32 -1.33
N ARG A 567 -14.62 -13.14 -1.02
CA ARG A 567 -15.58 -14.26 -0.87
C ARG A 567 -15.71 -15.07 -2.16
N GLY A 568 -15.92 -14.41 -3.30
CA GLY A 568 -16.02 -15.07 -4.61
C GLY A 568 -14.76 -15.86 -5.00
N LEU A 569 -13.59 -15.38 -4.57
CA LEU A 569 -12.29 -16.04 -4.76
C LEU A 569 -12.00 -17.13 -3.72
N GLY A 570 -12.88 -17.36 -2.75
CA GLY A 570 -12.68 -18.36 -1.69
C GLY A 570 -11.57 -17.98 -0.71
N MET A 571 -11.26 -16.69 -0.58
CA MET A 571 -10.17 -16.18 0.26
C MET A 571 -10.62 -15.89 1.70
N THR A 572 -11.90 -16.13 2.01
CA THR A 572 -12.58 -15.64 3.20
C THR A 572 -12.70 -16.69 4.27
N LYS A 573 -11.76 -16.61 5.21
CA LYS A 573 -12.14 -16.67 6.61
C LYS A 573 -11.58 -15.40 7.26
N PRO A 574 -12.39 -14.60 7.97
CA PRO A 574 -11.86 -13.66 8.95
C PRO A 574 -10.87 -14.38 9.87
N LEU A 575 -9.91 -13.64 10.43
CA LEU A 575 -9.10 -14.18 11.51
C LEU A 575 -9.99 -14.16 12.76
N ASP A 576 -10.76 -15.24 12.97
CA ASP A 576 -11.49 -15.44 14.21
C ASP A 576 -10.50 -15.96 15.23
N PHE A 577 -10.33 -15.22 16.32
CA PHE A 577 -9.57 -15.67 17.48
C PHE A 577 -10.50 -15.65 18.69
N GLN A 578 -10.19 -16.47 19.68
CA GLN A 578 -10.78 -16.43 21.02
C GLN A 578 -9.64 -16.58 22.03
N VAL A 579 -9.54 -15.67 22.99
CA VAL A 579 -8.72 -15.81 24.21
C VAL A 579 -9.69 -16.02 25.35
N GLY A 580 -9.60 -17.12 26.10
CA GLY A 580 -10.40 -17.33 27.32
C GLY A 580 -9.96 -18.61 28.04
N GLY A 581 -9.89 -18.59 29.38
CA GLY A 581 -9.50 -19.75 30.21
C GLY A 581 -9.64 -19.51 31.72
N GLU A 582 -9.97 -20.56 32.48
CA GLU A 582 -9.99 -20.55 33.95
C GLU A 582 -8.57 -20.47 34.54
N ALA A 583 -8.43 -19.87 35.72
CA ALA A 583 -7.19 -19.83 36.52
C ALA A 583 -6.00 -19.02 35.94
N GLY A 584 -6.22 -18.08 35.03
CA GLY A 584 -5.17 -17.15 34.57
C GLY A 584 -4.17 -17.73 33.57
N GLN A 585 -4.47 -18.90 32.98
CA GLN A 585 -3.78 -19.40 31.79
C GLN A 585 -4.50 -18.93 30.52
N LEU A 586 -3.71 -18.36 29.60
CA LEU A 586 -4.19 -17.89 28.31
C LEU A 586 -4.37 -19.08 27.35
N THR A 587 -5.60 -19.57 27.19
CA THR A 587 -5.94 -20.55 26.14
C THR A 587 -6.34 -19.80 24.88
N ILE A 588 -5.68 -20.14 23.77
CA ILE A 588 -5.89 -19.52 22.46
C ILE A 588 -6.07 -20.62 21.42
N GLU A 589 -7.22 -20.60 20.78
CA GLU A 589 -7.57 -21.48 19.68
C GLU A 589 -7.46 -20.71 18.36
N ALA A 590 -6.29 -20.72 17.73
CA ALA A 590 -6.12 -20.12 16.41
C ALA A 590 -4.98 -20.75 15.62
N GLU A 591 -5.30 -21.44 14.53
CA GLU A 591 -4.31 -22.05 13.63
C GLU A 591 -3.43 -21.00 12.95
N ALA A 592 -3.94 -19.79 12.77
CA ALA A 592 -3.33 -18.72 12.00
C ALA A 592 -2.29 -17.88 12.77
N ILE A 593 -1.97 -18.24 14.02
CA ILE A 593 -1.14 -17.41 14.91
C ILE A 593 -0.06 -18.25 15.62
N HIS A 594 1.14 -17.71 15.71
CA HIS A 594 2.22 -18.22 16.55
C HIS A 594 2.35 -17.37 17.82
N PHE A 595 2.37 -18.03 18.99
CA PHE A 595 2.61 -17.40 20.28
C PHE A 595 4.01 -17.69 20.79
N GLY A 596 4.70 -16.63 21.20
CA GLY A 596 5.87 -16.75 22.05
C GLY A 596 5.48 -17.16 23.48
N ALA A 597 6.47 -17.52 24.28
CA ALA A 597 6.26 -17.80 25.70
C ALA A 597 5.72 -16.55 26.42
N SER A 598 4.70 -16.73 27.26
CA SER A 598 4.17 -15.64 28.07
C SER A 598 5.03 -15.41 29.31
N VAL A 599 5.10 -14.16 29.77
CA VAL A 599 5.88 -13.72 30.92
C VAL A 599 4.95 -12.96 31.87
N ARG A 600 4.90 -13.35 33.14
CA ARG A 600 4.13 -12.65 34.16
C ARG A 600 4.79 -11.31 34.49
N THR A 601 4.02 -10.24 34.52
CA THR A 601 4.47 -8.88 34.88
C THR A 601 3.78 -8.43 36.17
N LYS A 602 4.17 -7.27 36.71
CA LYS A 602 3.50 -6.67 37.87
C LYS A 602 2.03 -6.34 37.61
N GLN A 603 1.69 -6.05 36.35
CA GLN A 603 0.35 -5.60 35.94
C GLN A 603 -0.48 -6.70 35.27
N GLY A 604 0.09 -7.88 35.02
CA GLY A 604 -0.61 -9.01 34.40
C GLY A 604 0.31 -9.95 33.61
N LEU A 605 0.05 -10.12 32.31
CA LEU A 605 0.74 -11.08 31.44
C LEU A 605 1.23 -10.41 30.15
N ARG A 606 2.45 -10.72 29.71
CA ARG A 606 3.04 -10.23 28.46
C ARG A 606 3.35 -11.38 27.53
N PHE A 607 3.09 -11.26 26.23
CA PHE A 607 3.38 -12.30 25.23
C PHE A 607 3.66 -11.71 23.84
N ASP A 608 4.38 -12.47 23.01
CA ASP A 608 4.62 -12.14 21.61
C ASP A 608 3.63 -12.90 20.72
N LEU A 609 3.05 -12.21 19.74
CA LEU A 609 2.06 -12.72 18.80
C LEU A 609 2.56 -12.49 17.37
N THR A 610 2.55 -13.53 16.54
CA THR A 610 2.88 -13.41 15.11
C THR A 610 1.76 -13.99 14.28
N LEU A 611 1.14 -13.19 13.40
CA LEU A 611 0.11 -13.65 12.47
C LEU A 611 0.74 -14.39 11.28
N ASP A 612 0.04 -15.36 10.71
CA ASP A 612 0.46 -16.01 9.45
C ASP A 612 0.23 -15.08 8.23
N ARG A 613 -0.66 -14.09 8.36
CA ARG A 613 -0.95 -13.04 7.37
C ARG A 613 -1.50 -11.79 8.06
N LEU A 614 -1.35 -10.63 7.41
CA LEU A 614 -1.97 -9.38 7.89
C LEU A 614 -3.50 -9.44 7.75
N PRO A 615 -4.24 -8.72 8.60
CA PRO A 615 -5.68 -8.60 8.45
C PRO A 615 -6.06 -7.80 7.21
N ALA A 616 -7.29 -8.00 6.73
CA ALA A 616 -7.87 -7.13 5.72
C ALA A 616 -8.16 -5.75 6.34
N VAL A 617 -7.84 -4.67 5.62
CA VAL A 617 -8.08 -3.31 6.09
C VAL A 617 -9.58 -3.09 6.32
N GLY A 618 -9.93 -2.56 7.50
CA GLY A 618 -11.32 -2.31 7.90
C GLY A 618 -12.05 -3.53 8.47
N SER A 619 -11.45 -4.73 8.37
CA SER A 619 -11.98 -5.93 9.01
C SER A 619 -11.45 -6.08 10.43
N PRO A 620 -12.28 -6.50 11.40
CA PRO A 620 -11.79 -6.92 12.69
C PRO A 620 -10.84 -8.11 12.51
N PHE A 621 -9.73 -8.10 13.24
CA PHE A 621 -8.71 -9.15 13.11
C PHE A 621 -8.70 -10.14 14.27
N ALA A 622 -9.49 -9.86 15.31
CA ALA A 622 -9.50 -10.65 16.53
C ALA A 622 -10.75 -10.35 17.42
N ALA A 623 -11.55 -11.35 17.88
CA ALA A 623 -12.58 -11.25 18.94
C ALA A 623 -12.19 -11.81 20.35
N PHE A 624 -12.09 -10.98 21.40
CA PHE A 624 -11.63 -11.43 22.74
C PHE A 624 -12.80 -11.96 23.58
N SER A 625 -12.62 -13.12 24.23
CA SER A 625 -13.43 -13.54 25.39
C SER A 625 -12.62 -13.31 26.67
N MET A 626 -12.36 -12.04 26.97
CA MET A 626 -11.57 -11.64 28.14
C MET A 626 -12.13 -12.27 29.44
N VAL A 627 -11.23 -12.67 30.33
CA VAL A 627 -11.61 -12.85 31.74
C VAL A 627 -12.06 -11.49 32.26
N ASP A 628 -13.22 -11.43 32.93
CA ASP A 628 -13.73 -10.19 33.52
C ASP A 628 -12.62 -9.50 34.36
N GLY A 629 -12.38 -8.22 34.10
CA GLY A 629 -11.37 -7.40 34.79
C GLY A 629 -9.99 -7.34 34.14
N VAL A 630 -9.81 -7.70 32.87
CA VAL A 630 -8.52 -7.59 32.15
C VAL A 630 -8.63 -6.76 30.86
N GLU A 631 -7.66 -5.88 30.61
CA GLU A 631 -7.54 -5.04 29.42
C GLU A 631 -6.38 -5.51 28.51
N LEU A 632 -6.50 -5.33 27.19
CA LEU A 632 -5.42 -5.61 26.24
C LEU A 632 -4.67 -4.33 25.85
N TRP A 633 -3.34 -4.41 25.86
CA TRP A 633 -2.42 -3.30 25.62
C TRP A 633 -1.33 -3.68 24.61
N HIS A 634 -0.83 -2.67 23.90
CA HIS A 634 0.36 -2.75 23.06
C HIS A 634 1.12 -1.44 23.16
N ASP A 635 2.44 -1.49 23.41
CA ASP A 635 3.32 -0.30 23.53
C ASP A 635 2.76 0.82 24.42
N GLY A 636 2.09 0.44 25.52
CA GLY A 636 1.52 1.40 26.47
C GLY A 636 0.22 2.07 26.01
N GLN A 637 -0.36 1.65 24.88
CA GLN A 637 -1.70 2.04 24.44
C GLN A 637 -2.70 0.93 24.72
N ARG A 638 -3.86 1.29 25.30
CA ARG A 638 -4.98 0.37 25.48
C ARG A 638 -5.68 0.11 24.15
N LEU A 639 -5.86 -1.16 23.80
CA LEU A 639 -6.49 -1.60 22.56
C LEU A 639 -7.94 -2.10 22.75
N ALA A 640 -8.28 -2.67 23.91
CA ALA A 640 -9.64 -3.14 24.23
C ALA A 640 -9.95 -3.12 25.76
N SER A 641 -11.22 -2.96 26.13
CA SER A 641 -11.74 -2.91 27.52
C SER A 641 -12.50 -4.18 27.93
N VAL A 642 -12.68 -4.34 29.25
CA VAL A 642 -13.28 -5.46 30.01
C VAL A 642 -14.75 -5.77 29.65
N ASP A 643 -15.53 -4.77 29.25
CA ASP A 643 -17.00 -4.85 29.33
C ASP A 643 -17.68 -5.45 28.08
N GLN A 644 -16.89 -5.84 27.08
CA GLN A 644 -17.40 -6.33 25.79
C GLN A 644 -17.14 -7.82 25.65
N LYS A 645 -18.14 -8.65 25.99
CA LYS A 645 -18.17 -10.05 25.52
C LYS A 645 -18.10 -10.03 23.99
N ASN A 646 -17.08 -10.69 23.41
CA ASN A 646 -16.80 -10.73 21.98
C ASN A 646 -16.32 -9.39 21.36
N ALA A 647 -15.54 -8.59 22.11
CA ALA A 647 -14.95 -7.36 21.59
C ALA A 647 -14.04 -7.64 20.38
N ALA A 648 -14.35 -7.06 19.23
CA ALA A 648 -13.53 -7.18 18.03
C ALA A 648 -12.43 -6.10 18.02
N LEU A 649 -11.16 -6.49 17.99
CA LEU A 649 -10.06 -5.55 17.76
C LEU A 649 -10.11 -5.02 16.33
N THR A 650 -10.26 -3.72 16.24
CA THR A 650 -10.23 -2.94 15.00
C THR A 650 -8.98 -2.04 14.92
N ALA A 651 -8.11 -2.07 15.93
CA ALA A 651 -6.90 -1.27 16.03
C ALA A 651 -5.73 -2.09 16.60
N GLY A 652 -4.50 -1.72 16.23
CA GLY A 652 -3.26 -2.39 16.64
C GLY A 652 -2.17 -2.30 15.57
N PRO A 653 -0.94 -2.74 15.88
CA PRO A 653 0.21 -2.62 14.97
C PRO A 653 0.01 -3.36 13.64
N ASP A 654 -0.60 -4.54 13.65
CA ASP A 654 -0.87 -5.32 12.43
C ASP A 654 -1.93 -4.65 11.54
N VAL A 655 -2.93 -3.98 12.13
CA VAL A 655 -3.93 -3.18 11.40
C VAL A 655 -3.28 -1.93 10.80
N GLN A 656 -2.44 -1.24 11.56
CA GLN A 656 -1.67 -0.10 11.05
C GLN A 656 -0.73 -0.52 9.91
N GLN A 657 -0.09 -1.69 10.02
CA GLN A 657 0.74 -2.26 8.97
C GLN A 657 -0.08 -2.62 7.72
N ALA A 658 -1.28 -3.19 7.88
CA ALA A 658 -2.19 -3.48 6.78
C ALA A 658 -2.68 -2.19 6.08
N GLU A 659 -2.98 -1.14 6.84
CA GLU A 659 -3.35 0.16 6.29
C GLU A 659 -2.16 0.82 5.55
N ARG A 660 -0.95 0.72 6.11
CA ARG A 660 0.27 1.20 5.41
C ARG A 660 0.50 0.44 4.10
N LEU A 661 0.28 -0.88 4.09
CA LEU A 661 0.32 -1.70 2.88
C LEU A 661 -0.66 -1.18 1.81
N ARG A 662 -1.91 -0.89 2.20
CA ARG A 662 -2.93 -0.33 1.29
C ARG A 662 -2.51 1.04 0.73
N GLN A 663 -1.98 1.92 1.56
CA GLN A 663 -1.50 3.25 1.11
C GLN A 663 -0.36 3.14 0.09
N LEU A 664 0.62 2.26 0.34
CA LEU A 664 1.71 2.00 -0.62
C LEU A 664 1.19 1.46 -1.96
N ILE A 665 0.15 0.63 -1.93
CA ILE A 665 -0.54 0.14 -3.12
C ILE A 665 -1.20 1.29 -3.90
N VAL A 666 -1.86 2.23 -3.21
CA VAL A 666 -2.45 3.43 -3.84
C VAL A 666 -1.36 4.30 -4.47
N GLU A 667 -0.25 4.55 -3.76
CA GLU A 667 0.91 5.27 -4.29
C GLU A 667 1.47 4.60 -5.57
N LYS A 668 1.67 3.28 -5.54
CA LYS A 668 2.12 2.48 -6.69
C LYS A 668 1.13 2.58 -7.86
N ASN A 669 -0.17 2.47 -7.58
CA ASN A 669 -1.20 2.57 -8.61
C ASN A 669 -1.23 3.95 -9.26
N ALA A 670 -1.03 5.03 -8.50
CA ALA A 670 -0.91 6.37 -9.04
C ALA A 670 0.27 6.50 -10.03
N LEU A 671 1.44 5.97 -9.68
CA LEU A 671 2.60 5.93 -10.59
C LEU A 671 2.30 5.19 -11.89
N TYR A 672 1.69 4.01 -11.80
CA TYR A 672 1.32 3.25 -13.00
C TYR A 672 0.27 3.97 -13.85
N ARG A 673 -0.69 4.66 -13.22
CA ARG A 673 -1.67 5.50 -13.91
C ARG A 673 -1.01 6.65 -14.67
N HIS A 674 0.01 7.31 -14.13
CA HIS A 674 0.71 8.39 -14.85
C HIS A 674 1.39 7.87 -16.12
N LYS A 675 1.91 6.64 -16.11
CA LYS A 675 2.42 5.98 -17.32
C LYS A 675 1.29 5.61 -18.29
N LEU A 676 0.21 5.01 -17.78
CA LEU A 676 -0.89 4.51 -18.59
C LEU A 676 -1.71 5.64 -19.25
N ARG A 677 -1.79 6.78 -18.56
CA ARG A 677 -2.55 7.99 -18.95
C ARG A 677 -1.67 9.22 -18.72
N PRO A 678 -0.66 9.41 -19.57
CA PRO A 678 0.26 10.53 -19.42
C PRO A 678 -0.45 11.83 -19.79
N ILE A 679 -0.20 12.87 -19.00
CA ILE A 679 -0.55 14.24 -19.39
C ILE A 679 0.26 14.58 -20.65
N ASN A 680 -0.33 15.34 -21.58
CA ASN A 680 0.29 15.71 -22.85
C ASN A 680 0.62 14.54 -23.81
N GLU A 681 -0.22 13.49 -23.82
CA GLU A 681 -0.09 12.34 -24.73
C GLU A 681 0.16 12.75 -26.21
N ALA A 682 -0.44 13.86 -26.67
CA ALA A 682 -0.22 14.39 -28.01
C ALA A 682 1.23 14.81 -28.32
N TYR A 683 1.94 15.33 -27.33
CA TYR A 683 3.33 15.78 -27.38
C TYR A 683 4.32 14.64 -27.11
N ILE A 684 3.91 13.62 -26.38
CA ILE A 684 4.78 12.50 -26.01
C ILE A 684 4.75 11.43 -27.11
N PHE A 685 3.55 11.07 -27.59
CA PHE A 685 3.35 9.92 -28.47
C PHE A 685 2.70 10.23 -29.82
N LEU A 686 1.83 11.25 -29.90
CA LEU A 686 1.03 11.49 -31.12
C LEU A 686 1.65 12.53 -32.05
N PHE A 687 0.82 13.26 -32.80
CA PHE A 687 1.23 14.11 -33.91
C PHE A 687 2.12 15.31 -33.53
N ARG A 688 2.22 15.68 -32.24
CA ARG A 688 3.15 16.71 -31.73
C ARG A 688 4.43 16.15 -31.12
N ARG A 689 4.70 14.85 -31.28
CA ARG A 689 5.92 14.19 -30.78
C ARG A 689 7.25 14.82 -31.22
N HIS A 690 7.25 15.60 -32.29
CA HIS A 690 8.46 16.28 -32.75
C HIS A 690 8.88 17.43 -31.80
N GLU A 691 7.96 17.94 -30.97
CA GLU A 691 8.23 19.01 -30.00
C GLU A 691 8.81 18.48 -28.69
N MET A 692 8.25 17.40 -28.13
CA MET A 692 8.64 16.88 -26.81
C MET A 692 8.70 15.33 -26.73
N GLY A 693 8.83 14.63 -27.85
CA GLY A 693 8.79 13.16 -27.88
C GLY A 693 9.98 12.46 -27.19
N HIS A 694 11.00 13.21 -26.74
CA HIS A 694 12.06 12.66 -25.91
C HIS A 694 11.56 12.22 -24.52
N LEU A 695 10.47 12.84 -24.02
CA LEU A 695 9.80 12.47 -22.77
C LEU A 695 9.19 11.05 -22.80
N ALA A 696 9.03 10.45 -23.99
CA ALA A 696 8.62 9.05 -24.10
C ALA A 696 9.62 8.07 -23.45
N LYS A 697 10.87 8.48 -23.26
CA LYS A 697 11.86 7.70 -22.50
C LYS A 697 11.56 7.72 -21.00
N GLU A 698 11.16 8.86 -20.44
CA GLU A 698 10.80 9.01 -19.03
C GLU A 698 9.58 8.17 -18.63
N MET A 699 8.72 7.81 -19.60
CA MET A 699 7.62 6.87 -19.36
C MET A 699 8.10 5.47 -18.92
N LYS A 700 9.36 5.12 -19.22
CA LYS A 700 10.00 3.90 -18.71
C LYS A 700 10.49 4.04 -17.28
N ASP A 701 10.82 5.24 -16.82
CA ASP A 701 11.27 5.47 -15.44
C ASP A 701 10.14 5.20 -14.44
N PHE A 702 8.87 5.39 -14.85
CA PHE A 702 7.72 4.94 -14.07
C PHE A 702 7.70 3.41 -13.84
N ASP A 703 8.27 2.60 -14.73
CA ASP A 703 8.39 1.15 -14.49
C ASP A 703 9.35 0.86 -13.33
N GLU A 704 10.45 1.61 -13.23
CA GLU A 704 11.40 1.49 -12.13
C GLU A 704 10.78 1.97 -10.81
N LEU A 705 10.04 3.08 -10.82
CA LEU A 705 9.33 3.58 -9.64
C LEU A 705 8.24 2.61 -9.16
N VAL A 706 7.49 2.02 -10.09
CA VAL A 706 6.50 0.98 -9.76
C VAL A 706 7.19 -0.25 -9.18
N ALA A 707 8.27 -0.73 -9.80
CA ALA A 707 9.03 -1.88 -9.29
C ALA A 707 9.60 -1.62 -7.89
N SER A 708 10.14 -0.42 -7.65
CA SER A 708 10.64 0.01 -6.33
C SER A 708 9.53 0.00 -5.27
N LYS A 709 8.32 0.50 -5.59
CA LYS A 709 7.17 0.42 -4.68
C LYS A 709 6.73 -1.01 -4.45
N GLU A 710 6.76 -1.88 -5.46
CA GLU A 710 6.46 -3.31 -5.32
C GLU A 710 7.43 -4.01 -4.36
N GLU A 711 8.72 -3.64 -4.33
CA GLU A 711 9.66 -4.15 -3.32
C GLU A 711 9.32 -3.71 -1.89
N ILE A 712 8.91 -2.45 -1.71
CA ILE A 712 8.48 -1.93 -0.39
C ILE A 712 7.19 -2.65 0.05
N ILE A 713 6.24 -2.85 -0.86
CA ILE A 713 5.01 -3.62 -0.64
C ILE A 713 5.35 -5.06 -0.21
N ALA A 714 6.30 -5.72 -0.91
CA ALA A 714 6.73 -7.07 -0.59
C ALA A 714 7.34 -7.20 0.81
N LYS A 715 8.06 -6.17 1.29
CA LYS A 715 8.58 -6.11 2.67
C LYS A 715 7.48 -5.80 3.69
N THR A 716 6.53 -4.94 3.33
CA THR A 716 5.48 -4.45 4.24
C THR A 716 4.37 -5.48 4.45
N ARG A 717 4.08 -6.34 3.47
CA ARG A 717 3.02 -7.36 3.60
C ARG A 717 3.35 -8.50 4.56
N ALA A 718 4.62 -8.70 4.92
CA ALA A 718 5.04 -9.76 5.81
C ALA A 718 4.69 -9.44 7.27
N PRO A 719 3.88 -10.28 7.96
CA PRO A 719 3.59 -10.09 9.38
C PRO A 719 4.87 -10.11 10.22
N ARG A 720 4.85 -9.36 11.32
CA ARG A 720 5.97 -9.26 12.26
C ARG A 720 5.50 -9.77 13.63
N PRO A 721 6.40 -10.31 14.46
CA PRO A 721 6.10 -10.53 15.87
C PRO A 721 5.77 -9.21 16.56
N GLN A 722 4.64 -9.15 17.25
CA GLN A 722 4.16 -8.01 18.01
C GLN A 722 3.99 -8.39 19.47
N ARG A 723 4.39 -7.50 20.38
CA ARG A 723 4.32 -7.75 21.83
C ARG A 723 3.06 -7.13 22.41
N TYR A 724 2.25 -7.94 23.08
CA TYR A 724 1.02 -7.51 23.73
C TYR A 724 1.10 -7.74 25.24
N GLU A 725 0.31 -6.96 25.98
CA GLU A 725 0.15 -7.08 27.42
C GLU A 725 -1.34 -7.19 27.78
N LEU A 726 -1.66 -8.15 28.64
CA LEU A 726 -2.91 -8.20 29.36
C LEU A 726 -2.70 -7.60 30.73
N ARG A 727 -3.44 -6.54 31.03
CA ARG A 727 -3.33 -5.80 32.29
C ARG A 727 -4.60 -5.92 33.10
N VAL A 728 -4.48 -6.08 34.41
CA VAL A 728 -5.59 -5.81 35.33
C VAL A 728 -5.59 -4.29 35.55
N PRO A 729 -6.67 -3.57 35.21
CA PRO A 729 -6.72 -2.13 35.43
C PRO A 729 -6.60 -1.85 36.93
N GLU A 730 -5.55 -1.12 37.33
CA GLU A 730 -5.47 -0.58 38.68
C GLU A 730 -6.43 0.59 38.78
N PRO A 731 -7.41 0.59 39.71
CA PRO A 731 -8.27 1.74 39.91
C PRO A 731 -7.40 2.93 40.30
N TRP A 732 -7.47 4.00 39.51
CA TRP A 732 -6.78 5.24 39.82
C TRP A 732 -7.17 5.67 41.23
N ARG A 733 -6.17 5.90 42.07
CA ARG A 733 -6.35 6.51 43.38
C ARG A 733 -5.95 7.97 43.25
N ALA A 734 -6.83 8.85 43.70
CA ALA A 734 -6.53 10.27 43.74
C ALA A 734 -5.16 10.48 44.42
N PRO A 735 -4.29 11.34 43.85
CA PRO A 735 -3.08 11.77 44.51
C PRO A 735 -3.40 12.16 45.95
N ARG A 736 -2.44 11.91 46.85
CA ARG A 736 -2.55 12.27 48.26
C ARG A 736 -3.00 13.74 48.34
N ASN A 737 -4.16 13.98 48.95
CA ASN A 737 -4.64 15.35 49.15
C ASN A 737 -3.69 15.96 50.18
N TYR A 738 -2.71 16.75 49.74
CA TYR A 738 -1.79 17.43 50.64
C TYR A 738 -2.62 18.44 51.45
N PRO A 739 -2.82 18.23 52.77
CA PRO A 739 -3.33 19.30 53.59
C PRO A 739 -2.22 20.34 53.68
N ASP A 740 -2.54 21.61 53.43
CA ASP A 740 -1.73 22.75 53.86
C ASP A 740 -0.48 23.11 53.02
N HIS A 741 -0.58 23.20 51.69
CA HIS A 741 0.28 24.12 50.93
C HIS A 741 -0.54 25.26 50.30
N GLU A 742 -0.44 26.42 50.95
CA GLU A 742 -0.65 27.78 50.44
C GLU A 742 -2.06 28.38 50.30
N VAL A 743 -3.07 27.82 50.97
CA VAL A 743 -4.36 28.52 51.14
C VAL A 743 -4.71 28.62 52.62
N PRO A 744 -4.88 29.84 53.19
CA PRO A 744 -5.35 29.99 54.55
C PRO A 744 -6.62 29.17 54.77
N LYS A 745 -6.72 28.43 55.88
CA LYS A 745 -7.91 27.60 56.21
C LYS A 745 -9.21 28.41 56.23
N ASN A 746 -9.11 29.72 56.41
CA ASN A 746 -10.19 30.69 56.28
C ASN A 746 -9.78 31.77 55.27
N ILE A 747 -10.26 31.68 54.02
CA ILE A 747 -10.38 32.85 53.16
C ILE A 747 -11.79 33.40 53.39
N PRO A 748 -11.97 34.64 53.87
CA PRO A 748 -13.28 35.26 53.96
C PRO A 748 -13.92 35.33 52.56
N ALA A 749 -15.24 35.21 52.48
CA ALA A 749 -15.94 35.48 51.23
C ALA A 749 -15.60 36.90 50.76
N PRO A 750 -15.37 37.13 49.45
CA PRO A 750 -15.07 38.46 48.94
C PRO A 750 -16.23 39.42 49.28
N ASP A 751 -15.89 40.61 49.76
CA ASP A 751 -16.84 41.71 50.00
C ASP A 751 -16.37 42.92 49.19
N PRO A 752 -16.77 43.01 47.91
CA PRO A 752 -16.34 44.10 47.04
C PRO A 752 -16.73 45.48 47.55
N VAL A 753 -17.79 45.60 48.35
CA VAL A 753 -18.23 46.89 48.92
C VAL A 753 -17.30 47.33 50.04
N ALA A 754 -16.90 46.40 50.92
CA ALA A 754 -15.91 46.69 51.96
C ALA A 754 -14.52 46.94 51.37
N GLU A 755 -14.11 46.13 50.40
CA GLU A 755 -12.82 46.27 49.69
C GLU A 755 -12.74 47.61 48.97
N LEU A 756 -13.78 48.01 48.23
CA LEU A 756 -13.83 49.31 47.55
C LEU A 756 -13.72 50.49 48.51
N LYS A 757 -14.30 50.38 49.72
CA LYS A 757 -14.17 51.40 50.77
C LYS A 757 -12.78 51.47 51.38
N ALA A 758 -12.04 50.35 51.39
CA ALA A 758 -10.68 50.28 51.94
C ALA A 758 -9.63 50.86 50.97
N ILE A 759 -9.92 50.90 49.67
CA ILE A 759 -9.00 51.42 48.66
C ILE A 759 -8.96 52.96 48.72
N THR A 760 -7.76 53.51 48.89
CA THR A 760 -7.52 54.95 48.78
C THR A 760 -7.13 55.32 47.36
N VAL A 761 -7.82 56.28 46.76
CA VAL A 761 -7.51 56.81 45.41
C VAL A 761 -6.95 58.23 45.48
N PRO A 762 -6.08 58.65 44.54
CA PRO A 762 -5.61 60.03 44.48
C PRO A 762 -6.76 61.03 44.26
N LYS A 763 -6.55 62.30 44.64
CA LYS A 763 -7.54 63.36 44.40
C LYS A 763 -7.89 63.45 42.91
N GLY A 764 -9.19 63.48 42.61
CA GLY A 764 -9.71 63.54 41.23
C GLY A 764 -9.95 62.17 40.59
N PHE A 765 -9.69 61.07 41.29
CA PHE A 765 -9.98 59.71 40.84
C PHE A 765 -11.22 59.14 41.54
N LYS A 766 -11.93 58.26 40.84
CA LYS A 766 -12.99 57.40 41.37
C LYS A 766 -12.71 55.97 40.93
N LEU A 767 -13.02 55.01 41.78
CA LEU A 767 -12.96 53.58 41.45
C LEU A 767 -14.37 53.00 41.38
N ASN A 768 -14.62 52.12 40.42
CA ASN A 768 -15.86 51.37 40.23
C ASN A 768 -15.54 49.88 40.03
N LEU A 769 -16.42 49.01 40.51
CA LEU A 769 -16.33 47.56 40.27
C LEU A 769 -16.88 47.26 38.87
N PHE A 770 -16.02 46.89 37.94
CA PHE A 770 -16.43 46.58 36.56
C PHE A 770 -17.00 45.16 36.41
N ALA A 771 -16.36 44.14 37.00
CA ALA A 771 -16.81 42.74 36.94
C ALA A 771 -16.32 41.94 38.16
N ALA A 772 -17.05 40.89 38.51
CA ALA A 772 -16.72 39.97 39.60
C ALA A 772 -17.14 38.52 39.28
N ASN A 773 -16.71 37.56 40.09
CA ASN A 773 -17.23 36.18 40.02
C ASN A 773 -18.77 36.19 40.10
N PRO A 774 -19.49 35.37 39.30
CA PRO A 774 -19.00 34.31 38.43
C PRO A 774 -18.71 34.72 36.96
N MET A 775 -18.81 36.01 36.58
CA MET A 775 -18.57 36.45 35.19
C MET A 775 -17.12 36.26 34.74
N ILE A 776 -16.18 36.26 35.70
CA ILE A 776 -14.74 36.20 35.49
C ILE A 776 -14.11 35.41 36.64
N GLN A 777 -13.13 34.54 36.35
CA GLN A 777 -12.47 33.69 37.35
C GLN A 777 -10.95 33.79 37.21
N ASN A 778 -10.25 34.13 38.30
CA ASN A 778 -8.78 34.31 38.34
C ASN A 778 -8.22 35.02 37.09
N PRO A 779 -8.58 36.29 36.85
CA PRO A 779 -8.09 37.03 35.71
C PRO A 779 -6.56 37.22 35.77
N ILE A 780 -5.88 36.91 34.67
CA ILE A 780 -4.42 37.01 34.56
C ILE A 780 -4.00 38.24 33.75
N ASN A 781 -4.67 38.50 32.63
CA ASN A 781 -4.39 39.61 31.73
C ASN A 781 -5.67 40.13 31.09
N LEU A 782 -5.68 41.42 30.78
CA LEU A 782 -6.82 42.11 30.18
C LEU A 782 -6.33 43.06 29.07
N ASN A 783 -7.06 43.11 27.96
CA ASN A 783 -6.92 44.11 26.90
C ASN A 783 -8.30 44.57 26.43
N TRP A 784 -8.38 45.79 25.88
CA TRP A 784 -9.63 46.35 25.34
C TRP A 784 -9.64 46.27 23.81
N ASP A 785 -10.78 45.90 23.23
CA ASP A 785 -10.97 45.96 21.78
C ASP A 785 -11.49 47.34 21.32
N SER A 786 -11.56 47.54 20.00
CA SER A 786 -12.03 48.80 19.42
C SER A 786 -13.53 49.08 19.63
N ARG A 787 -14.29 48.12 20.18
CA ARG A 787 -15.69 48.28 20.59
C ARG A 787 -15.82 48.66 22.06
N GLY A 788 -14.72 48.80 22.79
CA GLY A 788 -14.72 49.13 24.22
C GLY A 788 -15.05 47.94 25.12
N ARG A 789 -14.81 46.70 24.66
CA ARG A 789 -15.05 45.48 25.45
C ARG A 789 -13.74 44.93 26.00
N ALA A 790 -13.78 44.40 27.22
CA ALA A 790 -12.60 43.86 27.89
C ALA A 790 -12.44 42.37 27.59
N TRP A 791 -11.32 42.01 26.98
CA TRP A 791 -10.89 40.64 26.71
C TRP A 791 -9.97 40.18 27.84
N VAL A 792 -10.34 39.11 28.52
CA VAL A 792 -9.66 38.64 29.74
C VAL A 792 -9.22 37.20 29.60
N ALA A 793 -7.94 36.95 29.88
CA ALA A 793 -7.43 35.60 30.10
C ALA A 793 -7.72 35.15 31.54
N THR A 794 -8.34 33.97 31.69
CA THR A 794 -8.84 33.43 32.97
C THR A 794 -8.32 32.01 33.19
N SER A 795 -8.08 31.62 34.44
CA SER A 795 -7.57 30.28 34.76
C SER A 795 -8.24 29.60 35.96
N THR A 796 -8.66 28.36 35.74
CA THR A 796 -9.09 27.39 36.75
C THR A 796 -7.99 26.37 37.09
N THR A 797 -6.99 26.27 36.22
CA THR A 797 -5.91 25.27 36.27
C THR A 797 -4.70 25.74 37.08
N TYR A 798 -4.52 27.06 37.20
CA TYR A 798 -3.36 27.63 37.90
C TYR A 798 -3.25 27.13 39.37
N PRO A 799 -2.02 26.81 39.86
CA PRO A 799 -0.74 26.93 39.16
C PRO A 799 -0.32 25.68 38.35
N HIS A 800 -1.03 24.55 38.43
CA HIS A 800 -0.67 23.33 37.71
C HIS A 800 -1.87 22.40 37.49
N ILE A 801 -1.77 21.56 36.44
CA ILE A 801 -2.78 20.55 36.11
C ILE A 801 -2.87 19.53 37.26
N LYS A 802 -4.08 19.36 37.83
CA LYS A 802 -4.34 18.31 38.82
C LYS A 802 -4.55 16.99 38.10
N PRO A 803 -3.80 15.92 38.42
CA PRO A 803 -4.02 14.61 37.80
C PRO A 803 -5.49 14.18 37.93
N GLY A 804 -6.10 13.77 36.82
CA GLY A 804 -7.52 13.38 36.74
C GLY A 804 -8.47 14.52 36.34
N ASN A 805 -8.01 15.78 36.30
CA ASN A 805 -8.77 16.92 35.81
C ASN A 805 -8.10 17.49 34.56
N GLU A 806 -8.82 17.51 33.44
CA GLU A 806 -8.35 18.18 32.22
C GLU A 806 -8.44 19.71 32.38
N PRO A 807 -7.43 20.48 31.95
CA PRO A 807 -7.47 21.93 31.93
C PRO A 807 -8.61 22.46 31.05
N ASN A 808 -9.32 23.47 31.52
CA ASN A 808 -10.35 24.15 30.72
C ASN A 808 -10.33 25.66 30.97
N ASP A 809 -9.15 26.27 30.87
CA ASP A 809 -8.99 27.71 31.03
C ASP A 809 -9.52 28.47 29.81
N ARG A 810 -9.87 29.74 29.99
CA ARG A 810 -10.73 30.47 29.04
C ARG A 810 -10.21 31.87 28.72
N ILE A 811 -10.58 32.33 27.52
CA ILE A 811 -10.63 33.75 27.19
C ILE A 811 -12.09 34.18 27.24
N VAL A 812 -12.38 35.25 27.98
CA VAL A 812 -13.73 35.81 28.12
C VAL A 812 -13.77 37.26 27.66
N ILE A 813 -14.91 37.68 27.10
CA ILE A 813 -15.19 39.06 26.69
C ILE A 813 -16.23 39.61 27.66
N LEU A 814 -15.94 40.75 28.27
CA LEU A 814 -16.81 41.48 29.19
C LEU A 814 -17.25 42.78 28.53
N GLU A 815 -18.55 43.04 28.58
CA GLU A 815 -19.18 44.16 27.88
C GLU A 815 -20.15 44.88 28.83
N ASP A 816 -20.05 46.20 28.84
CA ASP A 816 -20.99 47.13 29.46
C ASP A 816 -21.88 47.68 28.35
N THR A 817 -23.10 47.12 28.24
CA THR A 817 -24.02 47.43 27.14
C THR A 817 -24.85 48.68 27.42
N ASN A 818 -24.94 49.10 28.68
CA ASN A 818 -25.73 50.26 29.12
C ASN A 818 -24.87 51.52 29.40
N GLN A 819 -23.55 51.39 29.36
CA GLN A 819 -22.53 52.43 29.58
C GLN A 819 -22.53 53.04 30.99
N ASP A 820 -22.91 52.25 32.02
CA ASP A 820 -22.92 52.69 33.42
C ASP A 820 -21.57 52.49 34.16
N GLY A 821 -20.59 51.89 33.48
CA GLY A 821 -19.28 51.54 34.02
C GLY A 821 -19.25 50.17 34.70
N VAL A 822 -20.24 49.31 34.50
CA VAL A 822 -20.30 47.94 35.02
C VAL A 822 -20.59 46.98 33.87
N ALA A 823 -19.83 45.89 33.76
CA ALA A 823 -20.11 44.86 32.76
C ALA A 823 -21.41 44.14 33.11
N ASP A 824 -22.35 44.12 32.17
CA ASP A 824 -23.63 43.40 32.27
C ASP A 824 -23.68 42.13 31.41
N LYS A 825 -22.70 41.95 30.52
CA LYS A 825 -22.60 40.80 29.61
C LYS A 825 -21.23 40.15 29.66
N HIS A 826 -21.22 38.82 29.66
CA HIS A 826 -20.02 38.00 29.52
C HIS A 826 -20.17 37.04 28.33
N THR A 827 -19.10 36.79 27.58
CA THR A 827 -19.06 35.82 26.48
C THR A 827 -17.78 35.01 26.59
N VAL A 828 -17.88 33.67 26.54
CA VAL A 828 -16.70 32.80 26.46
C VAL A 828 -16.27 32.76 25.00
N PHE A 829 -15.16 33.43 24.70
CA PHE A 829 -14.59 33.46 23.36
C PHE A 829 -13.88 32.14 23.03
N ALA A 830 -13.10 31.62 23.97
CA ALA A 830 -12.39 30.35 23.81
C ALA A 830 -12.27 29.61 25.14
N GLU A 831 -12.27 28.28 25.05
CA GLU A 831 -12.07 27.36 26.18
C GLU A 831 -11.13 26.21 25.79
N GLY A 832 -10.84 25.30 26.73
CA GLY A 832 -9.88 24.21 26.53
C GLY A 832 -8.41 24.68 26.51
N LEU A 833 -8.13 25.87 27.04
CA LEU A 833 -6.77 26.38 27.15
C LEU A 833 -6.10 25.86 28.43
N THR A 834 -4.76 25.89 28.43
CA THR A 834 -3.96 25.67 29.63
C THR A 834 -3.29 26.99 29.97
N VAL A 835 -3.61 27.52 31.15
CA VAL A 835 -3.07 28.76 31.75
C VAL A 835 -2.75 29.82 30.71
N PRO A 836 -3.76 30.47 30.09
CA PRO A 836 -3.54 31.57 29.16
C PRO A 836 -3.02 32.78 29.96
N HIS A 837 -1.81 33.23 29.65
CA HIS A 837 -1.17 34.34 30.37
C HIS A 837 -1.49 35.70 29.78
N SER A 838 -1.85 35.79 28.50
CA SER A 838 -2.19 37.06 27.85
C SER A 838 -3.05 36.88 26.63
N VAL A 839 -3.92 37.84 26.36
CA VAL A 839 -4.79 37.90 25.18
C VAL A 839 -4.69 39.28 24.53
N MET A 840 -4.58 39.32 23.21
CA MET A 840 -4.62 40.56 22.42
C MET A 840 -5.70 40.42 21.32
N PRO A 841 -6.84 41.10 21.44
CA PRO A 841 -7.88 41.07 20.41
C PRO A 841 -7.39 41.73 19.12
N VAL A 842 -7.73 41.13 17.99
CA VAL A 842 -7.44 41.63 16.64
C VAL A 842 -8.63 41.40 15.72
N LYS A 843 -8.58 41.94 14.49
CA LYS A 843 -9.62 41.63 13.50
C LYS A 843 -9.60 40.13 13.17
N GLY A 844 -10.74 39.46 13.33
CA GLY A 844 -10.92 38.04 13.02
C GLY A 844 -10.42 37.08 14.10
N GLY A 845 -10.18 37.53 15.33
CA GLY A 845 -9.81 36.66 16.44
C GLY A 845 -8.93 37.32 17.51
N ALA A 846 -8.04 36.53 18.12
CA ALA A 846 -7.10 37.02 19.13
C ALA A 846 -5.76 36.27 19.13
N TYR A 847 -4.68 36.99 19.43
CA TYR A 847 -3.40 36.38 19.78
C TYR A 847 -3.37 36.05 21.27
N VAL A 848 -2.85 34.88 21.63
CA VAL A 848 -2.79 34.42 23.02
C VAL A 848 -1.42 33.83 23.34
N CYS A 849 -0.85 34.22 24.48
CA CYS A 849 0.24 33.49 25.10
C CYS A 849 -0.37 32.42 26.02
N SER A 850 -0.22 31.15 25.67
CA SER A 850 -0.81 30.02 26.41
C SER A 850 0.28 29.03 26.79
N THR A 851 0.73 29.11 28.05
CA THR A 851 1.78 28.25 28.60
C THR A 851 3.06 28.24 27.72
N THR A 852 3.29 27.20 26.93
CA THR A 852 4.50 27.00 26.10
C THR A 852 4.31 27.40 24.64
N GLU A 853 3.17 28.00 24.30
CA GLU A 853 2.78 28.29 22.93
C GLU A 853 2.29 29.73 22.78
N PHE A 854 2.70 30.36 21.68
CA PHE A 854 2.09 31.59 21.19
C PHE A 854 1.13 31.22 20.06
N ILE A 855 -0.16 31.51 20.26
CA ILE A 855 -1.24 30.98 19.41
C ILE A 855 -2.11 32.10 18.85
N PHE A 856 -2.78 31.79 17.74
CA PHE A 856 -3.89 32.56 17.20
C PHE A 856 -5.18 31.76 17.37
N LEU A 857 -6.21 32.41 17.91
CA LEU A 857 -7.56 31.90 18.01
C LEU A 857 -8.42 32.66 16.99
N ALA A 858 -8.91 31.98 15.97
CA ALA A 858 -9.67 32.60 14.89
C ALA A 858 -11.16 32.68 15.24
N ASP A 859 -11.79 33.78 14.82
CA ASP A 859 -13.23 34.05 14.83
C ASP A 859 -13.59 34.49 13.40
N ALA A 860 -13.90 33.50 12.57
CA ALA A 860 -14.03 33.66 11.12
C ALA A 860 -15.39 34.24 10.71
N ASP A 861 -16.44 34.00 11.51
CA ASP A 861 -17.80 34.48 11.24
C ASP A 861 -18.19 35.71 12.07
N GLY A 862 -17.38 36.11 13.04
CA GLY A 862 -17.54 37.32 13.85
C GLY A 862 -18.57 37.16 14.97
N ASP A 863 -18.83 35.94 15.42
CA ASP A 863 -19.83 35.64 16.47
C ASP A 863 -19.30 35.79 17.90
N ASP A 864 -18.05 36.27 18.06
CA ASP A 864 -17.33 36.41 19.33
C ASP A 864 -17.06 35.05 20.02
N LYS A 865 -16.92 33.98 19.23
CA LYS A 865 -16.36 32.68 19.65
C LYS A 865 -15.24 32.26 18.69
N SER A 866 -14.45 31.30 19.13
CA SER A 866 -13.35 30.78 18.31
C SER A 866 -13.66 29.42 17.71
N GLU A 867 -13.57 29.30 16.39
CA GLU A 867 -13.79 28.03 15.66
C GLU A 867 -12.50 27.21 15.54
N SER A 868 -11.35 27.88 15.59
CA SER A 868 -10.07 27.22 15.36
C SER A 868 -8.91 27.85 16.12
N ARG A 869 -7.98 26.98 16.49
CA ARG A 869 -6.74 27.29 17.19
C ARG A 869 -5.56 26.98 16.28
N ARG A 870 -4.67 27.96 16.12
CA ARG A 870 -3.41 27.79 15.38
C ARG A 870 -2.22 28.12 16.26
N VAL A 871 -1.29 27.19 16.40
CA VAL A 871 0.00 27.47 17.04
C VAL A 871 0.87 28.23 16.05
N ILE A 872 1.27 29.46 16.41
CA ILE A 872 2.19 30.27 15.59
C ILE A 872 3.62 29.84 15.92
N PHE A 873 3.95 29.82 17.21
CA PHE A 873 5.23 29.33 17.72
C PHE A 873 5.02 28.43 18.93
N SER A 874 5.77 27.34 18.97
CA SER A 874 5.94 26.46 20.13
C SER A 874 7.41 26.33 20.46
N GLY A 875 7.70 25.90 21.69
CA GLY A 875 9.06 25.73 22.19
C GLY A 875 9.48 26.78 23.23
N PHE A 876 8.53 27.54 23.79
CA PHE A 876 8.78 28.31 25.01
C PHE A 876 8.84 27.36 26.21
N GLY A 877 9.79 27.59 27.13
CA GLY A 877 10.01 26.71 28.29
C GLY A 877 8.84 26.66 29.28
N ASN A 878 8.85 25.65 30.15
CA ASN A 878 7.77 25.33 31.11
C ASN A 878 8.21 25.19 32.57
N ALA A 879 9.38 25.71 32.93
CA ALA A 879 9.97 25.47 34.25
C ALA A 879 9.21 26.14 35.40
N ASP A 880 8.55 27.27 35.15
CA ASP A 880 7.78 28.01 36.18
C ASP A 880 6.61 28.77 35.52
N VAL A 881 5.39 28.47 35.98
CA VAL A 881 4.14 29.05 35.44
C VAL A 881 4.03 30.56 35.65
N HIS A 882 4.74 31.14 36.62
CA HIS A 882 4.75 32.59 36.88
C HIS A 882 5.69 33.36 35.93
N HIS A 883 6.52 32.64 35.18
CA HIS A 883 7.62 33.18 34.36
C HIS A 883 7.41 32.98 32.85
N MET A 884 6.31 32.35 32.44
CA MET A 884 6.02 31.98 31.05
C MET A 884 5.88 33.19 30.13
N ILE A 885 5.60 32.97 28.84
CA ILE A 885 5.38 34.10 27.92
C ILE A 885 4.10 34.86 28.25
N HIS A 886 4.17 36.19 28.32
CA HIS A 886 3.02 37.04 28.71
C HIS A 886 3.22 38.52 28.33
N GLY A 887 2.23 39.38 28.61
CA GLY A 887 2.30 40.82 28.41
C GLY A 887 2.20 41.25 26.95
N LEU A 888 1.25 40.69 26.20
CA LEU A 888 1.04 41.07 24.79
C LEU A 888 0.75 42.58 24.66
N ARG A 889 1.51 43.27 23.82
CA ARG A 889 1.40 44.72 23.62
C ARG A 889 1.70 45.13 22.18
N TRP A 890 0.83 45.94 21.59
CA TRP A 890 1.12 46.58 20.31
C TRP A 890 2.11 47.73 20.48
N ALA A 891 3.11 47.76 19.61
CA ALA A 891 3.89 48.96 19.37
C ALA A 891 3.13 49.91 18.43
N PRO A 892 3.36 51.24 18.50
CA PRO A 892 2.68 52.22 17.64
C PRO A 892 2.84 51.98 16.13
N TRP A 893 3.87 51.24 15.70
CA TRP A 893 4.16 50.92 14.31
C TRP A 893 3.67 49.53 13.85
N GLY A 894 2.88 48.82 14.66
CA GLY A 894 2.21 47.59 14.22
C GLY A 894 2.97 46.28 14.48
N ASP A 895 3.99 46.30 15.33
CA ASP A 895 4.59 45.05 15.84
C ASP A 895 3.97 44.66 17.19
N LEU A 896 3.80 43.37 17.42
CA LEU A 896 3.34 42.85 18.70
C LEU A 896 4.53 42.43 19.55
N HIS A 897 4.53 42.79 20.82
CA HIS A 897 5.58 42.42 21.77
C HIS A 897 5.00 41.59 22.89
N PHE A 898 5.82 40.69 23.44
CA PHE A 898 5.51 39.96 24.65
C PHE A 898 6.81 39.60 25.36
N THR A 899 6.70 39.27 26.63
CA THR A 899 7.83 39.05 27.53
C THR A 899 7.98 37.56 27.81
N GLN A 900 9.18 37.16 28.27
CA GLN A 900 9.41 35.91 28.98
C GLN A 900 10.40 36.17 30.12
N SER A 901 10.37 35.35 31.16
CA SER A 901 11.15 35.59 32.38
C SER A 901 12.29 34.59 32.58
N ILE A 902 13.11 34.80 33.62
CA ILE A 902 14.44 34.16 33.77
C ILE A 902 14.47 32.62 33.76
N TYR A 903 13.41 31.94 34.22
CA TYR A 903 13.38 30.47 34.27
C TYR A 903 12.97 29.82 32.95
N ILE A 904 12.61 30.61 31.94
CA ILE A 904 12.15 30.12 30.65
C ILE A 904 13.31 30.07 29.66
N ASN A 905 13.56 28.87 29.11
CA ASN A 905 14.46 28.68 27.98
C ASN A 905 13.63 28.40 26.74
N THR A 906 13.86 29.19 25.70
CA THR A 906 13.04 29.16 24.50
C THR A 906 13.83 28.63 23.31
N PHE A 907 13.25 27.63 22.67
CA PHE A 907 13.77 26.94 21.50
C PHE A 907 12.69 26.88 20.40
N VAL A 908 12.50 28.00 19.69
CA VAL A 908 11.50 28.11 18.61
C VAL A 908 12.15 27.94 17.24
N ASP A 909 11.51 27.21 16.33
CA ASP A 909 11.85 27.17 14.91
C ASP A 909 10.93 28.11 14.12
N THR A 910 11.49 28.86 13.18
CA THR A 910 10.72 29.78 12.32
C THR A 910 11.15 29.62 10.86
N VAL A 911 10.32 30.11 9.92
CA VAL A 911 10.69 30.19 8.50
C VAL A 911 11.92 31.08 8.26
N HIS A 912 12.24 31.96 9.21
CA HIS A 912 13.40 32.86 9.21
C HIS A 912 14.60 32.26 9.98
N GLY A 913 14.59 30.95 10.23
CA GLY A 913 15.59 30.21 11.00
C GLY A 913 15.24 30.05 12.49
N PRO A 914 16.02 29.27 13.25
CA PRO A 914 15.77 29.06 14.68
C PRO A 914 15.92 30.37 15.47
N ARG A 915 15.12 30.49 16.53
CA ARG A 915 15.14 31.61 17.49
C ARG A 915 15.27 31.05 18.90
N ARG A 916 16.21 31.62 19.65
CA ARG A 916 16.57 31.17 20.99
C ARG A 916 16.62 32.36 21.94
N MET A 917 16.11 32.18 23.14
CA MET A 917 16.31 33.10 24.26
C MET A 917 16.37 32.25 25.52
N ASN A 918 17.57 32.14 26.09
CA ASN A 918 17.84 31.40 27.31
C ASN A 918 17.85 32.41 28.46
N GLY A 919 16.75 32.47 29.22
CA GLY A 919 16.56 33.48 30.26
C GLY A 919 15.53 34.55 29.86
N SER A 920 15.52 35.65 30.59
CA SER A 920 14.48 36.67 30.47
C SER A 920 14.67 37.56 29.23
N GLY A 921 13.58 38.18 28.76
CA GLY A 921 13.64 39.20 27.72
C GLY A 921 12.28 39.56 27.16
N ILE A 922 12.32 40.34 26.07
CA ILE A 922 11.15 40.83 25.35
C ILE A 922 11.28 40.36 23.91
N TRP A 923 10.26 39.67 23.43
CA TRP A 923 10.08 39.27 22.05
C TRP A 923 9.38 40.36 21.25
N ARG A 924 9.76 40.47 19.98
CA ARG A 924 9.09 41.25 18.94
C ARG A 924 8.57 40.29 17.88
N PHE A 925 7.27 40.33 17.63
CA PHE A 925 6.56 39.56 16.63
C PHE A 925 5.98 40.49 15.55
N ARG A 926 6.26 40.18 14.28
CA ARG A 926 5.64 40.83 13.12
C ARG A 926 4.60 39.89 12.51
N PRO A 927 3.30 40.19 12.65
CA PRO A 927 2.23 39.32 12.14
C PRO A 927 2.32 39.01 10.66
N ASP A 928 2.51 40.03 9.81
CA ASP A 928 2.45 39.90 8.35
C ASP A 928 3.55 39.00 7.76
N GLU A 929 4.67 38.86 8.49
CA GLU A 929 5.82 38.03 8.10
C GLU A 929 5.96 36.75 8.93
N GLU A 930 5.08 36.58 9.94
CA GLU A 930 5.25 35.64 11.05
C GLU A 930 6.70 35.59 11.56
N ARG A 931 7.28 36.77 11.79
CA ARG A 931 8.69 36.91 12.16
C ARG A 931 8.84 37.19 13.65
N LEU A 932 9.62 36.36 14.32
CA LEU A 932 9.94 36.48 15.74
C LEU A 932 11.41 36.82 15.93
N ASP A 933 11.70 37.92 16.64
CA ASP A 933 13.06 38.32 16.98
C ASP A 933 13.13 38.79 18.45
N ALA A 934 14.27 38.61 19.10
CA ALA A 934 14.51 39.18 20.43
C ALA A 934 14.61 40.71 20.31
N TYR A 935 13.73 41.43 21.00
CA TYR A 935 13.77 42.90 21.08
C TYR A 935 14.79 43.36 22.11
N ALA A 936 14.75 42.78 23.30
CA ALA A 936 15.68 43.02 24.40
C ALA A 936 15.86 41.74 25.22
N VAL A 937 16.97 41.62 25.94
CA VAL A 937 17.31 40.43 26.75
C VAL A 937 17.66 40.81 28.19
N GLY A 938 17.47 39.89 29.14
CA GLY A 938 17.64 40.12 30.57
C GLY A 938 16.35 40.55 31.28
N MET A 939 16.48 41.17 32.45
CA MET A 939 15.45 41.35 33.50
C MET A 939 15.21 40.05 34.28
N VAL A 940 14.52 40.10 35.42
CA VAL A 940 14.27 38.87 36.21
C VAL A 940 12.89 38.30 35.88
N ASN A 941 11.85 39.11 36.06
CA ASN A 941 10.47 38.71 35.79
C ASN A 941 9.68 39.89 35.19
N PRO A 942 9.90 40.24 33.91
CA PRO A 942 9.30 41.42 33.30
C PRO A 942 7.79 41.27 33.05
N TRP A 943 6.94 41.84 33.92
CA TRP A 943 5.48 41.73 33.80
C TRP A 943 4.82 42.87 33.02
N GLY A 944 5.48 44.04 32.96
CA GLY A 944 4.96 45.20 32.26
C GLY A 944 5.83 45.60 31.09
N PHE A 945 5.20 45.93 29.96
CA PHE A 945 5.84 46.56 28.81
C PHE A 945 4.87 47.54 28.15
N ALA A 946 5.31 48.78 27.95
CA ALA A 946 4.48 49.86 27.43
C ALA A 946 5.28 50.82 26.53
N PHE A 947 4.56 51.50 25.64
CA PHE A 947 5.10 52.53 24.77
C PHE A 947 4.44 53.87 25.09
N ASP A 948 5.24 54.95 25.06
CA ASP A 948 4.69 56.30 25.12
C ASP A 948 4.17 56.76 23.74
N ARG A 949 3.62 57.98 23.69
CA ARG A 949 3.10 58.58 22.43
C ARG A 949 4.18 58.76 21.36
N TRP A 950 5.45 58.83 21.74
CA TRP A 950 6.59 59.01 20.85
C TRP A 950 7.23 57.68 20.41
N GLY A 951 6.69 56.54 20.86
CA GLY A 951 7.21 55.21 20.55
C GLY A 951 8.41 54.77 21.42
N GLN A 952 8.70 55.49 22.50
CA GLN A 952 9.68 55.10 23.50
C GLN A 952 9.12 53.97 24.36
N SER A 953 9.91 52.92 24.60
CA SER A 953 9.43 51.73 25.30
C SER A 953 10.03 51.58 26.69
N PHE A 954 9.20 51.14 27.65
CA PHE A 954 9.59 50.94 29.03
C PHE A 954 9.09 49.60 29.54
N GLY A 955 9.97 48.87 30.22
CA GLY A 955 9.70 47.56 30.82
C GLY A 955 9.74 47.64 32.34
N THR A 956 8.78 47.01 33.01
CA THR A 956 8.81 46.87 34.48
C THR A 956 9.13 45.43 34.86
N ASP A 957 9.74 45.27 36.03
CA ASP A 957 10.18 43.97 36.54
C ASP A 957 9.40 43.66 37.82
N GLY A 958 9.02 42.40 38.02
CA GLY A 958 8.33 41.89 39.20
C GLY A 958 9.26 41.19 40.20
N ALA A 959 10.53 40.95 39.84
CA ALA A 959 11.50 40.29 40.72
C ALA A 959 12.94 40.83 40.66
N GLY A 960 13.19 41.90 39.90
CA GLY A 960 14.50 42.55 39.76
C GLY A 960 14.98 43.32 40.99
N GLY A 961 16.03 44.12 40.84
CA GLY A 961 16.55 45.05 41.86
C GLY A 961 16.36 46.55 41.53
N SER A 962 15.90 46.87 40.33
CA SER A 962 15.64 48.22 39.82
C SER A 962 14.53 48.19 38.76
N GLY A 963 13.85 49.30 38.52
CA GLY A 963 12.83 49.47 37.48
C GLY A 963 12.12 50.82 37.61
N PRO A 964 11.28 51.26 36.65
CA PRO A 964 11.15 50.78 35.28
C PRO A 964 12.47 50.88 34.49
N HIS A 965 12.58 50.13 33.41
CA HIS A 965 13.73 50.13 32.50
C HIS A 965 13.36 50.89 31.22
N TYR A 966 14.25 51.75 30.74
CA TYR A 966 14.14 52.25 29.37
C TYR A 966 14.63 51.17 28.40
N VAL A 967 13.76 50.70 27.51
CA VAL A 967 13.99 49.54 26.64
C VAL A 967 14.07 50.01 25.18
N PHE A 968 15.03 49.47 24.45
CA PHE A 968 15.22 49.72 23.02
C PHE A 968 15.79 48.47 22.34
N PRO A 969 15.75 48.35 21.00
CA PRO A 969 16.22 47.16 20.30
C PRO A 969 17.68 46.83 20.64
N GLY A 970 17.94 45.58 21.02
CA GLY A 970 19.28 45.10 21.39
C GLY A 970 19.73 45.47 22.80
N ALA A 971 18.88 46.14 23.60
CA ALA A 971 19.19 46.40 25.01
C ALA A 971 19.33 45.09 25.80
N ALA A 972 20.30 45.06 26.71
CA ALA A 972 20.54 43.94 27.62
C ALA A 972 20.48 44.42 29.08
N PHE A 973 19.82 43.64 29.93
CA PHE A 973 19.60 43.92 31.35
C PHE A 973 20.20 42.80 32.22
N PRO A 974 20.31 42.97 33.56
CA PRO A 974 20.75 41.90 34.45
C PRO A 974 20.02 40.59 34.14
N THR A 975 20.73 39.46 34.25
CA THR A 975 20.34 38.10 33.83
C THR A 975 20.46 37.78 32.33
N ALA A 976 20.74 38.76 31.46
CA ALA A 976 20.95 38.50 30.04
C ALA A 976 22.12 37.52 29.84
N VAL A 977 21.83 36.38 29.22
CA VAL A 977 22.85 35.35 28.94
C VAL A 977 23.74 35.81 27.78
N GLY A 978 25.05 35.82 28.00
CA GLY A 978 26.04 36.14 26.96
C GLY A 978 26.21 37.63 26.62
N ALA A 979 25.58 38.55 27.36
CA ALA A 979 25.72 39.98 27.12
C ALA A 979 27.04 40.54 27.69
N HIS A 980 27.80 41.28 26.88
CA HIS A 980 29.04 41.95 27.31
C HIS A 980 28.81 43.09 28.31
N ARG A 981 27.64 43.76 28.22
CA ARG A 981 27.25 44.88 29.08
C ARG A 981 25.75 44.84 29.32
N VAL A 982 25.33 45.22 30.51
CA VAL A 982 23.91 45.33 30.89
C VAL A 982 23.58 46.73 31.41
N LEU A 983 22.32 47.16 31.25
CA LEU A 983 21.75 48.41 31.72
C LEU A 983 21.00 48.20 33.04
N ARG A 984 20.96 49.21 33.91
CA ARG A 984 20.13 49.18 35.13
C ARG A 984 18.81 49.94 34.91
N GLY A 985 17.82 49.64 35.75
CA GLY A 985 16.56 50.38 35.77
C GLY A 985 16.75 51.82 36.24
N LEU A 986 15.79 52.68 35.88
CA LEU A 986 15.81 54.11 36.14
C LEU A 986 15.67 54.43 37.65
N ILE A 987 15.01 53.55 38.41
CA ILE A 987 14.81 53.72 39.85
C ILE A 987 15.35 52.48 40.60
N PRO A 988 16.44 52.61 41.36
CA PRO A 988 16.95 51.54 42.23
C PRO A 988 15.96 51.18 43.35
N GLY A 989 15.86 49.90 43.71
CA GLY A 989 15.08 49.45 44.88
C GLY A 989 13.57 49.35 44.67
N LYS A 990 13.06 49.63 43.46
CA LYS A 990 11.63 49.56 43.10
C LYS A 990 11.34 48.58 41.95
N PRO A 991 11.39 47.25 42.15
CA PRO A 991 11.35 46.27 41.07
C PRO A 991 10.21 45.25 41.21
N LYS A 992 9.13 45.60 41.89
CA LYS A 992 8.03 44.67 42.20
C LYS A 992 6.75 45.15 41.54
N ASN A 993 6.84 45.34 40.23
CA ASN A 993 5.73 45.81 39.41
C ASN A 993 5.12 44.66 38.61
N THR A 994 3.78 44.62 38.49
CA THR A 994 3.07 43.60 37.70
C THR A 994 2.50 44.15 36.39
N ALA A 995 2.67 45.44 36.12
CA ALA A 995 2.16 46.10 34.93
C ALA A 995 2.97 47.36 34.59
N ALA A 996 2.73 47.87 33.38
CA ALA A 996 3.23 49.14 32.87
C ALA A 996 2.20 49.69 31.87
N GLU A 997 1.78 50.94 32.03
CA GLU A 997 0.84 51.60 31.10
C GLU A 997 1.07 53.11 31.06
N PHE A 998 1.03 53.73 29.87
CA PHE A 998 1.09 55.19 29.75
C PHE A 998 -0.32 55.78 29.73
N VAL A 999 -0.54 56.78 30.58
CA VAL A 999 -1.84 57.47 30.64
C VAL A 999 -1.99 58.39 29.44
N THR A 1000 -3.01 58.15 28.60
CA THR A 1000 -3.25 58.97 27.40
C THR A 1000 -4.67 59.50 27.27
N GLY A 1001 -5.62 58.98 28.06
CA GLY A 1001 -7.03 59.33 27.95
C GLY A 1001 -7.39 60.68 28.59
N ASP A 1002 -8.33 61.39 27.98
CA ASP A 1002 -8.78 62.70 28.46
C ASP A 1002 -9.64 62.63 29.73
N HIS A 1003 -10.12 61.44 30.09
CA HIS A 1003 -10.81 61.17 31.35
C HIS A 1003 -9.88 61.22 32.57
N MET A 1004 -8.57 61.28 32.37
CA MET A 1004 -7.57 61.40 33.43
C MET A 1004 -7.17 62.87 33.64
N PRO A 1005 -6.80 63.27 34.88
CA PRO A 1005 -6.32 64.62 35.17
C PRO A 1005 -5.14 64.99 34.26
N GLU A 1006 -5.11 66.23 33.77
CA GLU A 1006 -4.11 66.69 32.78
C GLU A 1006 -2.66 66.41 33.20
N HIS A 1007 -2.34 66.63 34.49
CA HIS A 1007 -1.00 66.39 35.03
C HIS A 1007 -0.57 64.91 35.09
N TRP A 1008 -1.48 63.96 34.89
CA TRP A 1008 -1.16 62.53 34.76
C TRP A 1008 -0.94 62.10 33.31
N ARG A 1009 -1.44 62.85 32.33
CA ARG A 1009 -1.34 62.47 30.92
C ARG A 1009 0.13 62.46 30.49
N GLY A 1010 0.55 61.37 29.87
CA GLY A 1010 1.94 61.10 29.50
C GLY A 1010 2.79 60.44 30.60
N SER A 1011 2.25 60.24 31.80
CA SER A 1011 2.95 59.52 32.88
C SER A 1011 2.89 58.01 32.69
N LEU A 1012 3.98 57.32 33.03
CA LEU A 1012 4.01 55.86 33.13
C LEU A 1012 3.45 55.41 34.49
N LEU A 1013 2.41 54.60 34.48
CA LEU A 1013 1.89 53.93 35.66
C LEU A 1013 2.47 52.54 35.78
N ALA A 1014 3.00 52.25 36.96
CA ALA A 1014 3.43 50.94 37.37
C ALA A 1014 2.94 50.72 38.82
N ASN A 1015 2.37 49.56 39.10
CA ASN A 1015 1.88 49.21 40.43
C ASN A 1015 3.01 48.58 41.27
N ASP A 1016 2.99 48.65 42.60
CA ASP A 1016 3.86 47.84 43.46
C ASP A 1016 2.99 46.83 44.21
N PHE A 1017 3.11 45.54 43.87
CA PHE A 1017 2.22 44.51 44.43
C PHE A 1017 2.53 44.15 45.89
N ARG A 1018 3.60 44.70 46.47
CA ARG A 1018 3.89 44.54 47.91
C ARG A 1018 3.17 45.56 48.78
N ALA A 1019 2.61 46.61 48.19
CA ALA A 1019 1.94 47.67 48.93
C ALA A 1019 0.56 47.20 49.40
N ASN A 1020 0.56 46.32 50.42
CA ASN A 1020 -0.55 46.09 51.35
C ASN A 1020 0.01 46.15 52.76
#